data_AF-A0A0P1KW38-F1
#
_entry.id   AF-A0A0P1KW38-F1
#
_cell.length_a   1.000
_cell.length_b   1.000
_cell.length_c   1.000
_cell.angle_alpha   90.00
_cell.angle_beta   90.00
_cell.angle_gamma   90.00
#
_symmetry.space_group_name_H-M   'P 1'
#
loop_
_entity.id
_entity.type
_entity.pdbx_description
1 polymer ?
#
loop_
_entity_poly.entity_id
_entity_poly.type
_entity_poly.pdbx_seq_one_letter_code
_entity_poly.pdbx_strand_id
1 'polypeptide(L)'
;MSTEEFYEEDPYGYEDDEASITAEDSWTVISAFFREKGLVSQQLDSFNQFINYTIQDSIVEDSTLILEQLAQHTTETDNISRKYEISFGKIYLAKPSMTESDGVSHAMYPQEARLRNLTYASGLFVEIRKRTYEAVDIPGRDLKYEVIDEESEMSDGSKIFIGRVPIMLRSKYCLLDDLTESDLYKLKECPFDMGGYFIINGSEKVLIAQERSAGNIVQVFKKSAPSPISHIAEIRSALEKGSRFISTLQVKLYGREGSTNRTIKATLPYIKQDIPIVIIFRALGIIPDGEILEHICYDVNDWQMLELLKPCVEEGFVIQDRETALDFIGRRGTALGIKKEKRIQYAKDILQKEFLPHITQLEGFESRKAFFLGYMINRLLLCALDRKDQDDRDHFGKKRLDLAGPLLAQLFKTLFRKLTRDILRFMQRSVEEAKDFNLKLAVKATTITAGLKYALATGNWGEQKKAMTSRAGVSQVLNRYTYSSTLSHLRRTNTPIGRDGKLAKPRQLHNTHWGLVCPAETPEGQACGLVKNLSLMSCISVGTDPLPIITFLNEWGMEPLEDYVPHQSPDATRVFVNGVWHGIHRNPAKLVDTIRKLRRKGDVTPEVSIVRDIREKELKIFTDAGRVYRPLFIVDENEETGVKELKLRKGHIRKLMMTEYQDIEGGFEEEDINYTWSSLLNEGLVEYIDAEEEETILIAMQHEDLDPTFEAPDPEEELDPAKRIKAIHHSSTFTHCEIHPSMILGVAASIIPFPDHNQSPRNTYQSAMGKQAMGVFLTNYSVRMDTMANILYYPQKPLGTTRSMEYLKFRELPAGQNAIVAIACYSGYNQEDSMIMNQSSIDRGLFRSLFFRSYMDQEKRIGMSITESFEKPQRTNTLRMKHGTYDKLDDDGLIAPGVRVSGDDMIIGKTTPIPPDAEELGQRTAFHSKRDASTPLRSTENGIVDQVLITTNQEGLKFVKVRVRTTKVPQIGDKFASRHGQKGTIGITYRREDMPFTAEGVVPDLIINPHAIPSRMTVAHLIECLLSKVAALSGNEGDASPFTDITVDGISRLLREHGYQSRGFEVMYNGHTGKKLMAQIFFGPTYYQRLRHMVDDKIHARARGPVQVLTRQPVEGRSRDGGLRFGEMERDCMIAHGAAAFLKERLMEASDAFRVHICGVCGLMTVVAKLKHNQFECRGCKNKIDIYQIHIPYAAKLLFQELMAMNIAPRLYTDRSRDF
;
A
#
# COMPACT_ATOMS: atom_id res chain seq x y z
N MET A 1 2.15 -63.47 -41.70
CA MET A 1 3.18 -63.43 -40.65
C MET A 1 2.65 -62.49 -39.60
N SER A 2 2.44 -62.99 -38.38
CA SER A 2 2.01 -62.23 -37.23
C SER A 2 3.20 -61.52 -36.60
N THR A 3 3.00 -60.27 -36.20
CA THR A 3 3.81 -59.58 -35.20
C THR A 3 2.82 -58.95 -34.24
N GLU A 4 2.58 -59.65 -33.14
CA GLU A 4 1.79 -59.15 -32.01
C GLU A 4 2.66 -58.13 -31.28
N GLU A 5 2.24 -56.87 -31.24
CA GLU A 5 2.79 -55.91 -30.29
C GLU A 5 2.03 -56.10 -28.97
N PHE A 6 2.71 -56.70 -28.00
CA PHE A 6 2.22 -56.82 -26.64
C PHE A 6 2.14 -55.40 -26.03
N TYR A 7 0.92 -54.95 -25.75
CA TYR A 7 0.73 -53.99 -24.67
C TYR A 7 0.94 -54.73 -23.35
N GLU A 8 1.94 -54.32 -22.57
CA GLU A 8 2.02 -54.71 -21.17
C GLU A 8 0.92 -53.94 -20.42
N GLU A 9 -0.19 -54.62 -20.13
CA GLU A 9 -1.16 -54.16 -19.14
C GLU A 9 -0.45 -54.13 -17.77
N ASP A 10 -0.27 -52.93 -17.22
CA ASP A 10 0.21 -52.76 -15.85
C ASP A 10 -0.83 -53.35 -14.88
N PRO A 11 -0.51 -54.40 -14.09
CA PRO A 11 -1.45 -55.00 -13.15
C PRO A 11 -1.90 -54.07 -12.00
N TYR A 12 -1.34 -52.87 -11.92
CA TYR A 12 -1.70 -51.81 -10.98
C TYR A 12 -2.36 -50.60 -11.65
N GLY A 13 -2.96 -50.76 -12.85
CA GLY A 13 -3.81 -49.73 -13.46
C GLY A 13 -5.00 -49.36 -12.56
N TYR A 14 -4.93 -48.22 -11.88
CA TYR A 14 -5.96 -47.76 -10.94
C TYR A 14 -7.19 -47.20 -11.69
N GLU A 15 -8.30 -47.96 -11.71
CA GLU A 15 -9.58 -47.58 -12.34
C GLU A 15 -10.18 -46.24 -11.84
N ASP A 16 -9.74 -45.73 -10.69
CA ASP A 16 -10.20 -44.46 -10.10
C ASP A 16 -9.57 -43.17 -10.72
N ASP A 17 -8.61 -43.27 -11.65
CA ASP A 17 -7.88 -42.08 -12.12
C ASP A 17 -8.71 -41.11 -12.97
N GLU A 18 -9.79 -41.59 -13.58
CA GLU A 18 -10.74 -40.77 -14.35
C GLU A 18 -11.79 -40.05 -13.47
N ALA A 19 -11.87 -40.39 -12.18
CA ALA A 19 -12.90 -39.86 -11.28
C ALA A 19 -12.85 -38.33 -11.12
N SER A 20 -14.04 -37.73 -11.00
CA SER A 20 -14.21 -36.31 -10.70
C SER A 20 -13.69 -35.94 -9.30
N ILE A 21 -13.34 -34.67 -9.14
CA ILE A 21 -12.78 -34.12 -7.90
C ILE A 21 -13.90 -33.70 -6.94
N THR A 22 -13.64 -33.67 -5.64
CA THR A 22 -14.56 -33.11 -4.63
C THR A 22 -14.19 -31.68 -4.22
N ALA A 23 -15.08 -31.00 -3.50
CA ALA A 23 -14.78 -29.70 -2.90
C ALA A 23 -13.63 -29.76 -1.88
N GLU A 24 -13.46 -30.88 -1.14
CA GLU A 24 -12.36 -31.02 -0.19
C GLU A 24 -11.00 -31.18 -0.90
N ASP A 25 -10.96 -31.86 -2.04
CA ASP A 25 -9.73 -32.00 -2.84
C ASP A 25 -9.20 -30.63 -3.29
N SER A 26 -10.09 -29.65 -3.55
CA SER A 26 -9.68 -28.28 -3.90
C SER A 26 -8.77 -27.64 -2.84
N TRP A 27 -8.95 -27.97 -1.56
CA TRP A 27 -8.09 -27.45 -0.48
C TRP A 27 -6.65 -28.00 -0.55
N THR A 28 -6.44 -29.20 -1.08
CA THR A 28 -5.08 -29.74 -1.29
C THR A 28 -4.37 -29.11 -2.49
N VAL A 29 -5.13 -28.64 -3.49
CA VAL A 29 -4.57 -27.80 -4.56
C VAL A 29 -4.20 -26.41 -4.02
N ILE A 30 -5.02 -25.87 -3.11
CA ILE A 30 -4.77 -24.57 -2.47
C ILE A 30 -3.58 -24.63 -1.48
N SER A 31 -3.35 -25.76 -0.78
CA SER A 31 -2.16 -25.93 0.06
C SER A 31 -0.88 -25.89 -0.78
N ALA A 32 -0.84 -26.62 -1.90
CA ALA A 32 0.28 -26.58 -2.84
C ALA A 32 0.58 -25.15 -3.34
N PHE A 33 -0.45 -24.37 -3.69
CA PHE A 33 -0.28 -22.96 -4.07
C PHE A 33 0.38 -22.13 -2.97
N PHE A 34 -0.14 -22.16 -1.74
CA PHE A 34 0.43 -21.38 -0.63
C PHE A 34 1.78 -21.89 -0.14
N ARG A 35 2.09 -23.16 -0.38
CA ARG A 35 3.39 -23.77 -0.09
C ARG A 35 4.49 -23.20 -0.99
N GLU A 36 4.25 -23.11 -2.30
CA GLU A 36 5.22 -22.57 -3.26
C GLU A 36 5.24 -21.03 -3.28
N LYS A 37 4.08 -20.38 -3.36
CA LYS A 37 3.98 -18.91 -3.49
C LYS A 37 4.00 -18.16 -2.16
N GLY A 38 3.59 -18.77 -1.06
CA GLY A 38 3.41 -18.06 0.21
C GLY A 38 2.40 -16.88 0.13
N LEU A 39 2.35 -16.06 1.17
CA LEU A 39 1.35 -14.98 1.29
C LEU A 39 1.83 -13.59 0.85
N VAL A 40 3.13 -13.39 0.57
CA VAL A 40 3.72 -12.05 0.33
C VAL A 40 4.63 -12.03 -0.92
N SER A 41 4.67 -13.12 -1.69
CA SER A 41 5.45 -13.26 -2.94
C SER A 41 5.34 -12.05 -3.85
N GLN A 42 4.15 -11.51 -4.08
CA GLN A 42 3.96 -10.36 -4.97
C GLN A 42 4.85 -9.14 -4.64
N GLN A 43 5.16 -8.89 -3.36
CA GLN A 43 6.09 -7.80 -2.98
C GLN A 43 7.56 -8.19 -3.18
N LEU A 44 7.89 -9.46 -2.89
CA LEU A 44 9.24 -10.02 -3.04
C LEU A 44 9.62 -10.13 -4.53
N ASP A 45 8.75 -10.70 -5.36
CA ASP A 45 8.92 -10.89 -6.80
C ASP A 45 9.07 -9.54 -7.51
N SER A 46 8.23 -8.56 -7.17
CA SER A 46 8.36 -7.20 -7.70
C SER A 46 9.72 -6.54 -7.32
N PHE A 47 10.23 -6.78 -6.11
CA PHE A 47 11.54 -6.28 -5.70
C PHE A 47 12.70 -7.05 -6.34
N ASN A 48 12.59 -8.38 -6.45
CA ASN A 48 13.54 -9.25 -7.12
C ASN A 48 13.69 -8.86 -8.60
N GLN A 49 12.58 -8.61 -9.30
CA GLN A 49 12.57 -8.15 -10.69
C GLN A 49 13.25 -6.78 -10.85
N PHE A 50 12.99 -5.85 -9.92
CA PHE A 50 13.65 -4.55 -9.91
C PHE A 50 15.17 -4.66 -9.77
N ILE A 51 15.66 -5.51 -8.86
CA ILE A 51 17.10 -5.67 -8.60
C ILE A 51 17.81 -6.44 -9.73
N ASN A 52 17.17 -7.46 -10.30
CA ASN A 52 17.78 -8.30 -11.34
C ASN A 52 17.88 -7.60 -12.70
N TYR A 53 16.83 -6.87 -13.10
CA TYR A 53 16.70 -6.33 -14.46
C TYR A 53 16.52 -4.80 -14.45
N THR A 54 15.44 -4.31 -13.84
CA THR A 54 15.00 -2.91 -14.02
C THR A 54 16.02 -1.86 -13.55
N ILE A 55 16.84 -2.17 -12.54
CA ILE A 55 17.91 -1.28 -12.08
C ILE A 55 19.05 -1.16 -13.10
N GLN A 56 19.37 -2.24 -13.83
CA GLN A 56 20.35 -2.22 -14.92
C GLN A 56 19.80 -1.45 -16.11
N ASP A 57 18.56 -1.72 -16.53
CA ASP A 57 17.87 -1.01 -17.60
C ASP A 57 17.84 0.51 -17.34
N SER A 58 17.53 0.89 -16.08
CA SER A 58 17.50 2.29 -15.64
C SER A 58 18.83 3.04 -15.79
N ILE A 59 19.96 2.33 -15.76
CA ILE A 59 21.29 2.91 -16.01
C ILE A 59 21.62 2.89 -17.50
N VAL A 60 21.28 1.82 -18.23
CA VAL A 60 21.48 1.70 -19.68
C VAL A 60 20.77 2.82 -20.44
N GLU A 61 19.55 3.19 -20.01
CA GLU A 61 18.74 4.27 -20.62
C GLU A 61 19.36 5.67 -20.55
N ASP A 62 20.11 5.99 -19.50
CA ASP A 62 20.80 7.28 -19.32
C ASP A 62 22.34 7.07 -19.24
N SER A 63 22.85 6.10 -20.02
CA SER A 63 24.21 5.53 -19.88
C SER A 63 25.37 6.39 -20.39
N THR A 64 25.12 7.32 -21.32
CA THR A 64 26.16 8.15 -21.94
C THR A 64 26.10 9.60 -21.44
N LEU A 65 27.27 10.11 -21.06
CA LEU A 65 27.51 11.48 -20.64
C LEU A 65 28.57 12.09 -21.55
N ILE A 66 28.19 13.07 -22.37
CA ILE A 66 29.09 13.74 -23.31
C ILE A 66 29.26 15.20 -22.89
N LEU A 67 30.51 15.66 -22.88
CA LEU A 67 30.88 17.07 -22.81
C LEU A 67 31.84 17.38 -23.96
N GLU A 68 31.40 18.25 -24.87
CA GLU A 68 32.20 18.74 -25.99
C GLU A 68 32.64 20.17 -25.70
N GLN A 69 33.95 20.40 -25.74
CA GLN A 69 34.55 21.73 -25.79
C GLN A 69 35.04 21.99 -27.21
N LEU A 70 34.28 22.81 -27.93
CA LEU A 70 34.70 23.41 -29.19
C LEU A 70 35.69 24.55 -28.90
N ALA A 71 36.66 24.76 -29.78
CA ALA A 71 37.58 25.91 -29.68
C ALA A 71 36.78 27.22 -29.66
N GLN A 72 36.94 28.01 -28.58
CA GLN A 72 36.19 29.26 -28.42
C GLN A 72 36.89 30.45 -29.09
N HIS A 73 38.19 30.34 -29.37
CA HIS A 73 39.02 31.40 -29.93
C HIS A 73 39.95 30.87 -31.02
N THR A 74 40.07 31.63 -32.12
CA THR A 74 40.93 31.27 -33.25
C THR A 74 42.34 31.86 -33.04
N THR A 75 43.13 31.24 -32.16
CA THR A 75 44.56 31.55 -32.01
C THR A 75 45.41 30.32 -32.37
N GLU A 76 46.66 30.52 -32.81
CA GLU A 76 47.50 29.42 -33.34
C GLU A 76 47.79 28.29 -32.33
N THR A 77 47.53 28.52 -31.04
CA THR A 77 47.67 27.53 -29.96
C THR A 77 46.37 26.90 -29.47
N ASP A 78 45.20 27.33 -29.97
CA ASP A 78 43.88 27.03 -29.38
C ASP A 78 42.90 26.36 -30.37
N ASN A 79 43.42 25.61 -31.34
CA ASN A 79 42.64 24.88 -32.37
C ASN A 79 42.37 23.40 -32.01
N ILE A 80 42.36 23.06 -30.72
CA ILE A 80 42.13 21.68 -30.24
C ILE A 80 40.74 21.61 -29.62
N SER A 81 39.78 21.00 -30.31
CA SER A 81 38.49 20.66 -29.72
C SER A 81 38.60 19.36 -28.92
N ARG A 82 38.13 19.36 -27.67
CA ARG A 82 38.26 18.24 -26.73
C ARG A 82 36.90 17.72 -26.32
N LYS A 83 36.69 16.42 -26.45
CA LYS A 83 35.44 15.74 -26.12
C LYS A 83 35.70 14.69 -25.05
N TYR A 84 34.94 14.78 -23.97
CA TYR A 84 34.95 13.81 -22.87
C TYR A 84 33.66 13.02 -22.92
N GLU A 85 33.79 11.70 -22.92
CA GLU A 85 32.67 10.76 -22.81
C GLU A 85 32.83 9.89 -21.58
N ILE A 86 31.75 9.77 -20.82
CA ILE A 86 31.61 8.84 -19.70
C ILE A 86 30.49 7.87 -20.06
N SER A 87 30.76 6.57 -19.98
CA SER A 87 29.76 5.51 -20.16
C SER A 87 29.61 4.66 -18.91
N PHE A 88 28.37 4.38 -18.53
CA PHE A 88 28.03 3.48 -17.43
C PHE A 88 27.79 2.04 -17.95
N GLY A 89 28.49 1.08 -17.37
CA GLY A 89 28.44 -0.34 -17.73
C GLY A 89 27.58 -1.19 -16.77
N LYS A 90 28.10 -2.36 -16.39
CA LYS A 90 27.37 -3.32 -15.55
C LYS A 90 27.33 -2.90 -14.08
N ILE A 91 26.19 -3.17 -13.43
CA ILE A 91 25.98 -3.03 -12.00
C ILE A 91 26.46 -4.28 -11.26
N TYR A 92 27.11 -4.08 -10.11
CA TYR A 92 27.44 -5.11 -9.15
C TYR A 92 26.83 -4.76 -7.78
N LEU A 93 25.99 -5.64 -7.27
CA LEU A 93 25.35 -5.50 -5.95
C LEU A 93 25.99 -6.48 -4.97
N ALA A 94 26.54 -5.98 -3.87
CA ALA A 94 27.06 -6.82 -2.80
C ALA A 94 25.91 -7.43 -1.96
N LYS A 95 26.15 -8.52 -1.21
CA LYS A 95 25.24 -8.89 -0.11
C LYS A 95 25.26 -7.79 0.99
N PRO A 96 24.20 -7.64 1.81
CA PRO A 96 24.10 -6.60 2.84
C PRO A 96 25.29 -6.59 3.81
N SER A 97 25.87 -5.40 4.02
CA SER A 97 27.09 -5.19 4.81
C SER A 97 27.04 -3.89 5.61
N MET A 98 27.90 -3.75 6.60
CA MET A 98 28.17 -2.48 7.28
C MET A 98 29.67 -2.24 7.29
N THR A 99 30.09 -0.99 7.05
CA THR A 99 31.47 -0.54 7.29
C THR A 99 31.44 0.29 8.57
N GLU A 100 32.18 -0.12 9.59
CA GLU A 100 32.21 0.56 10.89
C GLU A 100 33.15 1.77 10.88
N SER A 101 33.16 2.56 11.96
CA SER A 101 34.08 3.70 12.15
C SER A 101 35.55 3.33 11.94
N ASP A 102 35.88 2.08 12.27
CA ASP A 102 37.23 1.55 12.32
C ASP A 102 37.69 1.03 10.93
N GLY A 103 36.87 1.25 9.89
CA GLY A 103 37.14 0.88 8.50
C GLY A 103 36.82 -0.58 8.15
N VAL A 104 36.66 -1.45 9.14
CA VAL A 104 36.30 -2.87 8.95
C VAL A 104 34.89 -2.98 8.37
N SER A 105 34.72 -3.86 7.38
CA SER A 105 33.42 -4.17 6.78
C SER A 105 32.97 -5.59 7.13
N HIS A 106 31.76 -5.72 7.68
CA HIS A 106 31.16 -6.99 8.11
C HIS A 106 29.80 -7.22 7.41
N ALA A 107 29.31 -8.46 7.34
CA ALA A 107 27.98 -8.77 6.83
C ALA A 107 26.90 -8.29 7.81
N MET A 108 25.91 -7.52 7.35
CA MET A 108 24.88 -6.98 8.23
C MET A 108 23.71 -7.96 8.34
N TYR A 109 23.39 -8.43 9.54
CA TYR A 109 22.18 -9.25 9.78
C TYR A 109 20.95 -8.38 10.13
N PRO A 110 19.71 -8.81 9.80
CA PRO A 110 18.51 -7.99 10.01
C PRO A 110 18.24 -7.66 11.48
N GLN A 111 18.37 -8.62 12.39
CA GLN A 111 18.24 -8.37 13.84
C GLN A 111 19.24 -7.33 14.36
N GLU A 112 20.50 -7.37 13.89
CA GLU A 112 21.51 -6.38 14.24
C GLU A 112 21.08 -4.97 13.77
N ALA A 113 20.62 -4.86 12.52
CA ALA A 113 20.15 -3.59 11.95
C ALA A 113 18.98 -2.99 12.75
N ARG A 114 18.04 -3.82 13.23
CA ARG A 114 16.94 -3.40 14.11
C ARG A 114 17.43 -2.92 15.47
N LEU A 115 18.37 -3.64 16.08
CA LEU A 115 18.88 -3.30 17.42
C LEU A 115 19.76 -2.04 17.42
N ARG A 116 20.70 -1.91 16.47
CA ARG A 116 21.65 -0.79 16.35
C ARG A 116 21.11 0.45 15.61
N ASN A 117 19.82 0.45 15.23
CA ASN A 117 19.20 1.51 14.41
C ASN A 117 19.90 1.77 13.07
N LEU A 118 20.40 0.71 12.41
CA LEU A 118 21.03 0.79 11.09
C LEU A 118 19.98 0.71 9.97
N THR A 119 20.40 0.96 8.73
CA THR A 119 19.59 0.67 7.54
C THR A 119 20.13 -0.58 6.89
N TYR A 120 19.29 -1.59 6.70
CA TYR A 120 19.64 -2.84 6.02
C TYR A 120 19.76 -2.59 4.51
N ALA A 121 20.99 -2.43 4.03
CA ALA A 121 21.30 -2.02 2.67
C ALA A 121 22.62 -2.64 2.18
N SER A 122 22.68 -2.98 0.91
CA SER A 122 23.89 -3.43 0.21
C SER A 122 24.67 -2.26 -0.39
N GLY A 123 25.93 -2.50 -0.74
CA GLY A 123 26.72 -1.58 -1.57
C GLY A 123 26.41 -1.78 -3.05
N LEU A 124 26.20 -0.67 -3.76
CA LEU A 124 25.98 -0.60 -5.20
C LEU A 124 27.26 -0.10 -5.88
N PHE A 125 27.84 -0.93 -6.73
CA PHE A 125 28.99 -0.60 -7.55
C PHE A 125 28.61 -0.62 -9.02
N VAL A 126 29.20 0.26 -9.82
CA VAL A 126 28.96 0.31 -11.27
C VAL A 126 30.29 0.46 -11.97
N GLU A 127 30.44 -0.27 -13.07
CA GLU A 127 31.56 -0.07 -14.00
C GLU A 127 31.40 1.27 -14.71
N ILE A 128 32.40 2.16 -14.64
CA ILE A 128 32.37 3.44 -15.35
C ILE A 128 33.60 3.53 -16.25
N ARG A 129 33.39 3.77 -17.54
CA ARG A 129 34.46 3.95 -18.53
C ARG A 129 34.54 5.42 -18.94
N LYS A 130 35.76 5.96 -18.99
CA LYS A 130 36.08 7.31 -19.45
C LYS A 130 36.80 7.20 -20.80
N ARG A 131 36.41 8.06 -21.75
CA ARG A 131 37.11 8.26 -23.01
C ARG A 131 37.38 9.74 -23.21
N THR A 132 38.60 10.07 -23.56
CA THR A 132 38.98 11.42 -23.97
C THR A 132 39.38 11.42 -25.44
N TYR A 133 38.67 12.20 -26.22
CA TYR A 133 38.92 12.46 -27.62
C TYR A 133 39.45 13.87 -27.80
N GLU A 134 40.36 14.05 -28.74
CA GLU A 134 40.79 15.36 -29.23
C GLU A 134 40.63 15.38 -30.75
N ALA A 135 40.25 16.54 -31.29
CA ALA A 135 40.22 16.81 -32.71
C ALA A 135 40.99 18.10 -32.98
N VAL A 136 41.73 18.12 -34.08
CA VAL A 136 42.36 19.34 -34.58
C VAL A 136 41.37 20.03 -35.50
N ASP A 137 41.02 21.27 -35.19
CA ASP A 137 40.01 22.04 -35.93
C ASP A 137 40.61 22.50 -37.28
N ILE A 138 40.40 21.70 -38.34
CA ILE A 138 40.81 22.02 -39.71
C ILE A 138 39.66 22.74 -40.44
N PRO A 139 39.81 24.01 -40.85
CA PRO A 139 38.74 24.74 -41.53
C PRO A 139 38.29 24.07 -42.83
N GLY A 140 36.98 23.78 -42.94
CA GLY A 140 36.34 23.28 -44.17
C GLY A 140 36.25 21.76 -44.31
N ARG A 141 36.49 20.98 -43.25
CA ARG A 141 36.16 19.54 -43.17
C ARG A 141 35.39 19.23 -41.90
N ASP A 142 34.62 18.14 -41.92
CA ASP A 142 34.00 17.60 -40.70
C ASP A 142 35.07 17.19 -39.69
N LEU A 143 34.84 17.52 -38.41
CA LEU A 143 35.75 17.24 -37.31
C LEU A 143 35.94 15.72 -37.15
N LYS A 144 37.18 15.26 -37.29
CA LYS A 144 37.57 13.88 -36.98
C LYS A 144 38.19 13.84 -35.59
N TYR A 145 37.45 13.24 -34.67
CA TYR A 145 37.88 12.97 -33.30
C TYR A 145 38.76 11.73 -33.26
N GLU A 146 39.99 11.87 -32.79
CA GLU A 146 40.87 10.73 -32.50
C GLU A 146 40.85 10.46 -30.98
N VAL A 147 40.87 9.17 -30.62
CA VAL A 147 40.92 8.73 -29.22
C VAL A 147 42.36 8.86 -28.75
N ILE A 148 42.62 9.76 -27.80
CA ILE A 148 43.96 9.96 -27.23
C ILE A 148 44.14 9.17 -25.93
N ASP A 149 43.08 9.07 -25.12
CA ASP A 149 43.14 8.41 -23.82
C ASP A 149 41.91 7.52 -23.62
N GLU A 150 42.10 6.22 -23.82
CA GLU A 150 41.20 5.17 -23.36
C GLU A 150 41.76 4.62 -22.04
N GLU A 151 41.37 5.25 -20.92
CA GLU A 151 41.54 4.69 -19.57
C GLU A 151 40.58 3.50 -19.37
N SER A 152 40.79 2.45 -20.15
CA SER A 152 40.29 1.11 -19.85
C SER A 152 41.26 0.45 -18.87
N GLU A 153 41.20 0.87 -17.59
CA GLU A 153 41.82 0.10 -16.50
C GLU A 153 41.16 -1.29 -16.45
N MET A 154 41.75 -2.27 -17.14
CA MET A 154 41.44 -3.70 -17.03
C MET A 154 42.02 -4.32 -15.73
N SER A 155 42.26 -3.50 -14.72
CA SER A 155 42.47 -3.86 -13.33
C SER A 155 41.18 -3.59 -12.53
N ASP A 156 41.05 -4.13 -11.32
CA ASP A 156 39.82 -4.02 -10.49
C ASP A 156 39.37 -2.59 -10.11
N GLY A 157 40.10 -1.54 -10.53
CA GLY A 157 39.83 -0.13 -10.25
C GLY A 157 38.57 0.47 -10.90
N SER A 158 38.03 -0.16 -11.95
CA SER A 158 36.86 0.34 -12.72
C SER A 158 35.51 0.22 -12.00
N LYS A 159 35.43 -0.52 -10.88
CA LYS A 159 34.21 -0.71 -10.07
C LYS A 159 34.05 0.45 -9.07
N ILE A 160 33.25 1.45 -9.41
CA ILE A 160 33.05 2.64 -8.57
C ILE A 160 31.82 2.50 -7.67
N PHE A 161 31.98 2.80 -6.38
CA PHE A 161 30.90 2.81 -5.40
C PHE A 161 29.94 3.99 -5.63
N ILE A 162 28.72 3.70 -6.07
CA ILE A 162 27.69 4.70 -6.41
C ILE A 162 26.74 4.98 -5.22
N GLY A 163 26.66 4.09 -4.24
CA GLY A 163 25.86 4.29 -3.03
C GLY A 163 25.39 3.00 -2.38
N ARG A 164 24.39 3.09 -1.50
CA ARG A 164 23.75 1.92 -0.88
C ARG A 164 22.27 1.83 -1.23
N VAL A 165 21.81 0.63 -1.57
CA VAL A 165 20.40 0.34 -1.88
C VAL A 165 19.81 -0.49 -0.72
N PRO A 166 18.70 -0.04 -0.10
CA PRO A 166 18.01 -0.83 0.92
C PRO A 166 17.49 -2.15 0.35
N ILE A 167 17.73 -3.26 1.07
CA ILE A 167 17.32 -4.60 0.65
C ILE A 167 16.05 -5.02 1.39
N MET A 168 15.11 -5.64 0.67
CA MET A 168 13.90 -6.20 1.26
C MET A 168 14.23 -7.54 1.94
N LEU A 169 13.65 -7.80 3.11
CA LEU A 169 13.85 -9.08 3.79
C LEU A 169 13.13 -10.23 3.07
N ARG A 170 13.78 -11.40 3.04
CA ARG A 170 13.36 -12.61 2.28
C ARG A 170 13.28 -12.39 0.76
N SER A 171 14.08 -11.45 0.23
CA SER A 171 14.37 -11.33 -1.21
C SER A 171 15.64 -12.11 -1.59
N LYS A 172 15.86 -12.39 -2.88
CA LYS A 172 17.00 -13.18 -3.38
C LYS A 172 18.40 -12.69 -2.98
N TYR A 173 18.55 -11.38 -2.70
CA TYR A 173 19.80 -10.78 -2.23
C TYR A 173 19.88 -10.61 -0.70
N CYS A 174 18.88 -11.09 0.03
CA CYS A 174 18.88 -11.09 1.49
C CYS A 174 19.74 -12.24 2.04
N LEU A 175 20.25 -12.09 3.26
CA LEU A 175 20.93 -13.17 3.98
C LEU A 175 19.97 -14.23 4.56
N LEU A 176 18.66 -14.02 4.45
CA LEU A 176 17.62 -14.90 5.01
C LEU A 176 16.92 -15.79 3.98
N ASP A 177 17.31 -15.75 2.70
CA ASP A 177 16.62 -16.52 1.64
C ASP A 177 16.97 -18.01 1.76
N ASP A 178 18.27 -18.32 1.64
CA ASP A 178 18.87 -19.66 1.64
C ASP A 178 18.88 -20.38 3.01
N LEU A 179 18.17 -19.88 4.03
CA LEU A 179 18.30 -20.35 5.43
C LEU A 179 17.16 -21.28 5.88
N THR A 180 17.53 -22.38 6.54
CA THR A 180 16.60 -23.29 7.20
C THR A 180 15.97 -22.65 8.45
N GLU A 181 14.83 -23.19 8.91
CA GLU A 181 14.20 -22.74 10.16
C GLU A 181 15.17 -22.82 11.36
N SER A 182 16.03 -23.85 11.41
CA SER A 182 17.02 -24.02 12.46
C SER A 182 18.04 -22.88 12.48
N ASP A 183 18.43 -22.36 11.31
CA ASP A 183 19.37 -21.25 11.17
C ASP A 183 18.71 -19.90 11.47
N LEU A 184 17.44 -19.73 11.13
CA LEU A 184 16.65 -18.58 11.56
C LEU A 184 16.60 -18.47 13.09
N TYR A 185 16.41 -19.58 13.81
CA TYR A 185 16.47 -19.59 15.27
C TYR A 185 17.87 -19.24 15.81
N LYS A 186 18.96 -19.75 15.20
CA LYS A 186 20.36 -19.37 15.57
C LYS A 186 20.59 -17.87 15.40
N LEU A 187 20.07 -17.27 14.32
CA LEU A 187 20.11 -15.83 14.05
C LEU A 187 19.09 -15.01 14.85
N LYS A 188 18.25 -15.66 15.67
CA LYS A 188 17.19 -15.05 16.48
C LYS A 188 16.07 -14.40 15.66
N GLU A 189 15.90 -14.83 14.41
CA GLU A 189 14.74 -14.53 13.57
C GLU A 189 13.57 -15.48 13.89
N CYS A 190 12.40 -15.21 13.34
CA CYS A 190 11.20 -16.03 13.51
C CYS A 190 10.86 -16.70 12.17
N PRO A 191 10.72 -18.04 12.09
CA PRO A 191 10.37 -18.73 10.84
C PRO A 191 9.07 -18.20 10.18
N PHE A 192 8.09 -17.82 10.99
CA PHE A 192 6.83 -17.23 10.51
C PHE A 192 6.97 -15.82 9.88
N ASP A 193 8.12 -15.14 9.93
CA ASP A 193 8.23 -13.80 9.33
C ASP A 193 8.36 -13.88 7.79
N MET A 194 7.27 -13.57 7.09
CA MET A 194 7.18 -13.58 5.62
C MET A 194 8.07 -12.54 4.91
N GLY A 195 8.69 -11.61 5.62
CA GLY A 195 9.46 -10.53 5.00
C GLY A 195 8.55 -9.53 4.25
N GLY A 196 8.99 -9.06 3.08
CA GLY A 196 8.21 -8.08 2.29
C GLY A 196 8.29 -6.63 2.82
N TYR A 197 9.24 -6.33 3.71
CA TYR A 197 9.48 -5.00 4.28
C TYR A 197 10.97 -4.67 4.38
N PHE A 198 11.28 -3.40 4.63
CA PHE A 198 12.63 -2.85 4.75
C PHE A 198 12.94 -2.43 6.20
N ILE A 199 14.19 -2.58 6.65
CA ILE A 199 14.67 -2.01 7.93
C ILE A 199 15.44 -0.72 7.64
N ILE A 200 14.95 0.41 8.16
CA ILE A 200 15.53 1.74 7.92
C ILE A 200 15.62 2.49 9.25
N ASN A 201 16.83 2.87 9.65
CA ASN A 201 17.12 3.40 11.00
C ASN A 201 16.58 2.48 12.12
N GLY A 202 16.73 1.16 11.96
CA GLY A 202 16.17 0.10 12.82
C GLY A 202 14.65 -0.06 12.77
N SER A 203 13.94 0.83 12.09
CA SER A 203 12.48 0.83 12.02
C SER A 203 11.97 0.14 10.76
N GLU A 204 10.93 -0.67 10.90
CA GLU A 204 10.36 -1.45 9.80
C GLU A 204 9.47 -0.56 8.91
N LYS A 205 9.59 -0.71 7.60
CA LYS A 205 8.91 0.10 6.57
C LYS A 205 8.33 -0.80 5.47
N VAL A 206 7.04 -0.65 5.21
CA VAL A 206 6.30 -1.35 4.14
C VAL A 206 6.02 -0.36 3.01
N LEU A 207 6.17 -0.83 1.77
CA LEU A 207 5.69 -0.12 0.59
C LEU A 207 4.28 -0.62 0.24
N ILE A 208 3.31 0.30 0.29
CA ILE A 208 1.92 0.00 -0.03
C ILE A 208 1.71 0.19 -1.53
N ALA A 209 1.11 -0.81 -2.16
CA ALA A 209 0.78 -0.78 -3.59
C ALA A 209 -0.08 0.45 -3.93
N GLN A 210 0.27 1.20 -4.97
CA GLN A 210 -0.49 2.37 -5.39
C GLN A 210 -1.37 2.03 -6.59
N GLU A 211 -2.67 2.24 -6.47
CA GLU A 211 -3.61 2.03 -7.57
C GLU A 211 -3.57 3.24 -8.53
N ARG A 212 -3.30 2.99 -9.82
CA ARG A 212 -3.39 4.00 -10.88
C ARG A 212 -4.24 3.50 -12.04
N SER A 213 -4.73 4.42 -12.86
CA SER A 213 -5.23 4.06 -14.20
C SER A 213 -4.12 3.39 -15.02
N ALA A 214 -4.48 2.41 -15.84
CA ALA A 214 -3.56 1.83 -16.81
C ALA A 214 -3.06 2.90 -17.81
N GLY A 215 -1.86 2.67 -18.35
CA GLY A 215 -1.36 3.40 -19.50
C GLY A 215 -1.83 2.74 -20.81
N ASN A 216 -1.65 3.42 -21.93
CA ASN A 216 -1.89 2.91 -23.29
C ASN A 216 -3.32 2.43 -23.61
N ILE A 217 -4.29 2.69 -22.73
CA ILE A 217 -5.71 2.44 -22.99
C ILE A 217 -6.39 3.75 -23.42
N VAL A 218 -7.18 3.68 -24.50
CA VAL A 218 -8.12 4.73 -24.92
C VAL A 218 -9.41 4.61 -24.10
N GLN A 219 -9.80 5.68 -23.42
CA GLN A 219 -11.06 5.77 -22.65
C GLN A 219 -11.93 6.91 -23.17
N VAL A 220 -13.20 6.63 -23.46
CA VAL A 220 -14.18 7.61 -23.95
C VAL A 220 -15.25 7.86 -22.90
N PHE A 221 -15.45 9.11 -22.50
CA PHE A 221 -16.46 9.48 -21.51
C PHE A 221 -17.17 10.81 -21.80
N LYS A 222 -18.44 10.88 -21.39
CA LYS A 222 -19.29 12.07 -21.45
C LYS A 222 -18.87 13.07 -20.37
N LYS A 223 -18.86 14.36 -20.71
CA LYS A 223 -18.53 15.44 -19.78
C LYS A 223 -19.79 16.15 -19.32
N SER A 224 -19.91 16.36 -18.01
CA SER A 224 -21.09 16.97 -17.40
C SER A 224 -21.31 18.41 -17.86
N ALA A 225 -22.58 18.85 -17.82
CA ALA A 225 -22.89 20.27 -17.83
C ALA A 225 -22.17 20.96 -16.66
N PRO A 226 -21.66 22.21 -16.81
CA PRO A 226 -21.90 23.15 -17.92
C PRO A 226 -20.80 23.17 -19.01
N SER A 227 -19.99 22.10 -19.17
CA SER A 227 -18.86 22.14 -20.12
C SER A 227 -19.33 22.28 -21.58
N PRO A 228 -18.64 23.10 -22.42
CA PRO A 228 -18.93 23.21 -23.87
C PRO A 228 -18.49 21.98 -24.68
N ILE A 229 -17.80 21.04 -24.03
CA ILE A 229 -17.37 19.76 -24.58
C ILE A 229 -18.41 18.71 -24.17
N SER A 230 -18.94 17.93 -25.11
CA SER A 230 -19.90 16.86 -24.83
C SER A 230 -19.19 15.56 -24.43
N HIS A 231 -18.19 15.14 -25.21
CA HIS A 231 -17.46 13.88 -25.02
C HIS A 231 -15.95 14.11 -25.13
N ILE A 232 -15.17 13.31 -24.40
CA ILE A 232 -13.71 13.29 -24.45
C ILE A 232 -13.23 11.86 -24.62
N ALA A 233 -12.33 11.64 -25.58
CA ALA A 233 -11.45 10.48 -25.59
C ALA A 233 -10.10 10.86 -24.98
N GLU A 234 -9.69 10.18 -23.92
CA GLU A 234 -8.40 10.36 -23.25
C GLU A 234 -7.53 9.11 -23.46
N ILE A 235 -6.26 9.32 -23.83
CA ILE A 235 -5.22 8.28 -23.71
C ILE A 235 -4.06 8.80 -22.88
N ARG A 236 -3.55 7.91 -22.03
CA ARG A 236 -2.36 8.14 -21.20
C ARG A 236 -1.22 7.28 -21.74
N SER A 237 -0.44 7.84 -22.65
CA SER A 237 0.69 7.14 -23.25
C SER A 237 1.79 6.94 -22.21
N ALA A 238 2.18 5.70 -21.99
CA ALA A 238 3.31 5.29 -21.16
C ALA A 238 4.26 4.45 -22.04
N LEU A 239 5.55 4.77 -21.99
CA LEU A 239 6.57 4.00 -22.67
C LEU A 239 6.97 2.82 -21.77
N GLU A 240 6.98 1.60 -22.31
CA GLU A 240 7.24 0.38 -21.52
C GLU A 240 8.69 0.27 -21.08
N LYS A 241 9.62 0.47 -22.02
CA LYS A 241 11.06 0.63 -21.75
C LYS A 241 11.36 2.13 -21.80
N GLY A 242 11.57 2.74 -20.63
CA GLY A 242 11.79 4.17 -20.50
C GLY A 242 10.84 4.89 -19.57
N SER A 243 11.27 5.17 -18.34
CA SER A 243 10.58 6.07 -17.39
C SER A 243 10.65 7.56 -17.82
N ARG A 244 10.06 7.91 -18.97
CA ARG A 244 9.56 9.27 -19.25
C ARG A 244 8.21 9.46 -18.56
N PHE A 245 7.77 10.72 -18.44
CA PHE A 245 6.47 11.02 -17.84
C PHE A 245 5.34 10.52 -18.74
N ILE A 246 4.25 10.04 -18.14
CA ILE A 246 3.03 9.67 -18.84
C ILE A 246 2.51 10.91 -19.58
N SER A 247 2.49 10.88 -20.92
CA SER A 247 1.94 11.97 -21.71
C SER A 247 0.44 11.72 -21.96
N THR A 248 -0.37 12.78 -21.86
CA THR A 248 -1.82 12.69 -22.00
C THR A 248 -2.26 13.38 -23.28
N LEU A 249 -2.91 12.64 -24.18
CA LEU A 249 -3.61 13.18 -25.34
C LEU A 249 -5.10 13.15 -25.05
N GLN A 250 -5.79 14.27 -25.32
CA GLN A 250 -7.24 14.39 -25.17
C GLN A 250 -7.84 14.83 -26.51
N VAL A 251 -8.78 14.06 -27.03
CA VAL A 251 -9.61 14.43 -28.20
C VAL A 251 -10.98 14.85 -27.67
N LYS A 252 -11.41 16.06 -28.01
CA LYS A 252 -12.58 16.73 -27.44
C LYS A 252 -13.62 16.98 -28.53
N LEU A 253 -14.85 16.53 -28.29
CA LEU A 253 -16.01 16.81 -29.13
C LEU A 253 -16.71 18.09 -28.63
N TYR A 254 -16.55 19.19 -29.37
CA TYR A 254 -17.19 20.47 -29.08
C TYR A 254 -18.61 20.49 -29.60
N GLY A 255 -19.49 21.18 -28.87
CA GLY A 255 -20.91 21.23 -29.20
C GLY A 255 -21.72 20.12 -28.53
N ARG A 256 -23.04 20.35 -28.49
CA ARG A 256 -24.05 19.44 -27.95
C ARG A 256 -25.10 19.18 -29.04
N GLU A 257 -25.96 18.20 -28.82
CA GLU A 257 -27.14 18.00 -29.66
C GLU A 257 -27.92 19.32 -29.80
N GLY A 258 -28.15 19.76 -31.05
CA GLY A 258 -28.78 21.04 -31.38
C GLY A 258 -27.84 22.24 -31.62
N SER A 259 -26.53 22.14 -31.36
CA SER A 259 -25.57 23.21 -31.77
C SER A 259 -25.07 22.98 -33.19
N THR A 260 -25.13 24.01 -34.05
CA THR A 260 -24.82 23.90 -35.49
C THR A 260 -23.39 23.48 -35.82
N ASN A 261 -22.40 23.89 -35.02
CA ASN A 261 -20.98 23.63 -35.31
C ASN A 261 -20.39 22.63 -34.30
N ARG A 262 -20.61 21.33 -34.55
CA ARG A 262 -20.02 20.23 -33.76
C ARG A 262 -18.66 19.83 -34.35
N THR A 263 -17.55 20.28 -33.75
CA THR A 263 -16.18 20.04 -34.25
C THR A 263 -15.32 19.24 -33.27
N ILE A 264 -14.29 18.55 -33.78
CA ILE A 264 -13.37 17.71 -33.01
C ILE A 264 -11.97 18.35 -32.98
N LYS A 265 -11.44 18.57 -31.77
CA LYS A 265 -10.10 19.13 -31.56
C LYS A 265 -9.31 18.32 -30.54
N ALA A 266 -8.00 18.21 -30.73
CA ALA A 266 -7.10 17.48 -29.84
C ALA A 266 -6.13 18.41 -29.09
N THR A 267 -5.87 18.08 -27.83
CA THR A 267 -4.85 18.72 -26.99
C THR A 267 -3.52 17.99 -27.16
N LEU A 268 -2.58 18.57 -27.91
CA LEU A 268 -1.23 18.03 -28.03
C LEU A 268 -0.36 18.45 -26.82
N PRO A 269 0.55 17.59 -26.32
CA PRO A 269 1.49 17.94 -25.26
C PRO A 269 2.28 19.21 -25.57
N TYR A 270 2.49 20.05 -24.54
CA TYR A 270 3.20 21.34 -24.60
C TYR A 270 2.56 22.44 -25.47
N ILE A 271 1.43 22.19 -26.13
CA ILE A 271 0.73 23.17 -26.96
C ILE A 271 -0.44 23.79 -26.18
N LYS A 272 -0.58 25.12 -26.24
CA LYS A 272 -1.54 25.86 -25.40
C LYS A 272 -2.97 25.89 -25.93
N GLN A 273 -3.17 25.59 -27.21
CA GLN A 273 -4.47 25.63 -27.89
C GLN A 273 -4.81 24.25 -28.45
N ASP A 274 -6.09 23.88 -28.40
CA ASP A 274 -6.59 22.65 -29.02
C ASP A 274 -6.59 22.78 -30.56
N ILE A 275 -6.07 21.77 -31.24
CA ILE A 275 -5.84 21.76 -32.69
C ILE A 275 -6.92 20.89 -33.37
N PRO A 276 -7.62 21.38 -34.41
CA PRO A 276 -8.52 20.58 -35.25
C PRO A 276 -7.86 19.33 -35.83
N ILE A 277 -8.57 18.20 -35.82
CA ILE A 277 -8.00 16.89 -36.16
C ILE A 277 -7.38 16.82 -37.57
N VAL A 278 -8.00 17.45 -38.57
CA VAL A 278 -7.53 17.45 -39.97
C VAL A 278 -6.13 18.08 -40.11
N ILE A 279 -5.82 19.09 -39.30
CA ILE A 279 -4.50 19.74 -39.29
C ILE A 279 -3.42 18.77 -38.76
N ILE A 280 -3.79 17.86 -37.84
CA ILE A 280 -2.87 16.86 -37.29
C ILE A 280 -2.58 15.78 -38.34
N PHE A 281 -3.60 15.26 -39.04
CA PHE A 281 -3.40 14.34 -40.17
C PHE A 281 -2.50 14.94 -41.26
N ARG A 282 -2.76 16.19 -41.66
CA ARG A 282 -1.92 16.91 -42.65
C ARG A 282 -0.49 17.12 -42.16
N ALA A 283 -0.26 17.31 -40.86
CA ALA A 283 1.09 17.39 -40.28
C ALA A 283 1.82 16.03 -40.25
N LEU A 284 1.08 14.92 -40.02
CA LEU A 284 1.59 13.55 -40.10
C LEU A 284 1.95 13.13 -41.53
N GLY A 285 1.35 13.78 -42.54
CA GLY A 285 1.67 13.58 -43.96
C GLY A 285 0.48 13.16 -44.82
N ILE A 286 -0.70 12.99 -44.24
CA ILE A 286 -1.91 12.55 -44.92
C ILE A 286 -2.70 13.80 -45.32
N ILE A 287 -2.75 14.07 -46.62
CA ILE A 287 -3.26 15.31 -47.21
C ILE A 287 -4.66 15.15 -47.82
N PRO A 288 -4.97 14.08 -48.58
CA PRO A 288 -6.30 13.90 -49.18
C PRO A 288 -7.37 13.69 -48.11
N ASP A 289 -8.47 14.44 -48.18
CA ASP A 289 -9.55 14.33 -47.18
C ASP A 289 -10.21 12.94 -47.19
N GLY A 290 -10.25 12.25 -48.34
CA GLY A 290 -10.73 10.87 -48.43
C GLY A 290 -9.88 9.88 -47.62
N GLU A 291 -8.56 10.00 -47.68
CA GLU A 291 -7.61 9.16 -46.93
C GLU A 291 -7.75 9.43 -45.41
N ILE A 292 -7.91 10.69 -45.01
CA ILE A 292 -8.22 11.07 -43.62
C ILE A 292 -9.51 10.41 -43.13
N LEU A 293 -10.55 10.36 -43.98
CA LEU A 293 -11.81 9.71 -43.65
C LEU A 293 -11.65 8.18 -43.56
N GLU A 294 -10.90 7.53 -44.44
CA GLU A 294 -10.64 6.07 -44.37
C GLU A 294 -9.90 5.64 -43.09
N HIS A 295 -9.00 6.46 -42.55
CA HIS A 295 -8.36 6.18 -41.25
C HIS A 295 -9.31 6.29 -40.05
N ILE A 296 -10.40 7.06 -40.16
CA ILE A 296 -11.39 7.26 -39.09
C ILE A 296 -12.57 6.30 -39.24
N CYS A 297 -13.16 6.24 -40.44
CA CYS A 297 -14.38 5.52 -40.76
C CYS A 297 -14.06 4.41 -41.78
N TYR A 298 -13.81 3.21 -41.28
CA TYR A 298 -13.41 2.06 -42.10
C TYR A 298 -14.53 1.55 -43.01
N ASP A 299 -15.80 1.80 -42.63
CA ASP A 299 -16.98 1.52 -43.45
C ASP A 299 -17.41 2.78 -44.20
N VAL A 300 -17.30 2.75 -45.53
CA VAL A 300 -17.67 3.85 -46.42
C VAL A 300 -19.19 4.07 -46.46
N ASN A 301 -19.99 3.07 -46.03
CA ASN A 301 -21.45 3.14 -46.02
C ASN A 301 -22.03 3.91 -44.82
N ASP A 302 -21.21 4.20 -43.80
CA ASP A 302 -21.65 4.87 -42.56
C ASP A 302 -21.76 6.39 -42.72
N TRP A 303 -22.77 6.82 -43.49
CA TRP A 303 -23.06 8.23 -43.74
C TRP A 303 -23.29 9.04 -42.45
N GLN A 304 -23.77 8.43 -41.37
CA GLN A 304 -24.01 9.12 -40.09
C GLN A 304 -22.70 9.58 -39.44
N MET A 305 -21.67 8.72 -39.45
CA MET A 305 -20.35 9.08 -38.94
C MET A 305 -19.67 10.10 -39.85
N LEU A 306 -19.81 9.97 -41.16
CA LEU A 306 -19.29 10.93 -42.15
C LEU A 306 -19.95 12.31 -42.01
N GLU A 307 -21.25 12.40 -41.74
CA GLU A 307 -21.97 13.66 -41.51
C GLU A 307 -21.40 14.44 -40.30
N LEU A 308 -21.02 13.73 -39.23
CA LEU A 308 -20.35 14.33 -38.07
C LEU A 308 -18.92 14.82 -38.36
N LEU A 309 -18.28 14.30 -39.40
CA LEU A 309 -16.91 14.67 -39.79
C LEU A 309 -16.86 15.85 -40.77
N LYS A 310 -17.92 16.14 -41.54
CA LYS A 310 -18.01 17.33 -42.43
C LYS A 310 -17.54 18.65 -41.77
N PRO A 311 -18.06 19.08 -40.60
CA PRO A 311 -17.60 20.32 -39.95
C PRO A 311 -16.12 20.29 -39.52
N CYS A 312 -15.52 19.10 -39.35
CA CYS A 312 -14.09 18.98 -39.07
C CYS A 312 -13.23 19.19 -40.33
N VAL A 313 -13.73 18.79 -41.50
CA VAL A 313 -13.09 19.05 -42.82
C VAL A 313 -13.20 20.52 -43.19
N GLU A 314 -14.36 21.14 -42.98
CA GLU A 314 -14.56 22.59 -43.18
C GLU A 314 -13.59 23.44 -42.35
N GLU A 315 -13.35 23.08 -41.08
CA GLU A 315 -12.36 23.77 -40.23
C GLU A 315 -10.90 23.52 -40.69
N GLY A 316 -10.64 22.39 -41.35
CA GLY A 316 -9.34 22.06 -41.93
C GLY A 316 -9.01 22.79 -43.25
N PHE A 317 -10.02 23.25 -44.00
CA PHE A 317 -9.90 23.77 -45.37
C PHE A 317 -8.85 24.88 -45.56
N VAL A 318 -8.59 25.67 -44.51
CA VAL A 318 -7.59 26.77 -44.52
C VAL A 318 -6.13 26.31 -44.56
N ILE A 319 -5.84 25.02 -44.34
CA ILE A 319 -4.48 24.46 -44.39
C ILE A 319 -4.45 23.28 -45.36
N GLN A 320 -3.83 23.49 -46.51
CA GLN A 320 -3.67 22.43 -47.51
C GLN A 320 -2.35 21.66 -47.35
N ASP A 321 -1.23 22.35 -47.08
CA ASP A 321 0.12 21.74 -47.07
C ASP A 321 0.58 21.26 -45.68
N ARG A 322 1.41 20.19 -45.68
CA ARG A 322 2.09 19.65 -44.49
C ARG A 322 2.93 20.70 -43.76
N GLU A 323 3.70 21.52 -44.47
CA GLU A 323 4.52 22.57 -43.84
C GLU A 323 3.67 23.64 -43.14
N THR A 324 2.56 24.02 -43.75
CA THR A 324 1.62 25.02 -43.25
C THR A 324 0.95 24.50 -41.97
N ALA A 325 0.63 23.20 -41.91
CA ALA A 325 0.18 22.54 -40.68
C ALA A 325 1.27 22.54 -39.58
N LEU A 326 2.53 22.25 -39.93
CA LEU A 326 3.64 22.23 -38.97
C LEU A 326 3.97 23.63 -38.42
N ASP A 327 3.94 24.71 -39.22
CA ASP A 327 4.07 26.09 -38.68
C ASP A 327 2.85 26.48 -37.82
N PHE A 328 1.63 26.07 -38.20
CA PHE A 328 0.43 26.34 -37.42
C PHE A 328 0.49 25.72 -36.01
N ILE A 329 1.06 24.52 -35.89
CA ILE A 329 1.36 23.81 -34.64
C ILE A 329 2.49 24.53 -33.89
N GLY A 330 3.64 24.72 -34.53
CA GLY A 330 4.83 25.32 -33.90
C GLY A 330 4.62 26.75 -33.41
N ARG A 331 3.81 27.56 -34.11
CA ARG A 331 3.42 28.93 -33.72
C ARG A 331 2.55 28.98 -32.45
N ARG A 332 1.91 27.86 -32.06
CA ARG A 332 1.08 27.71 -30.85
C ARG A 332 1.81 27.03 -29.68
N GLY A 333 3.08 26.70 -29.88
CA GLY A 333 3.99 26.23 -28.83
C GLY A 333 4.35 27.32 -27.81
N THR A 334 5.31 27.01 -26.95
CA THR A 334 5.63 27.84 -25.77
C THR A 334 6.37 29.13 -26.09
N ALA A 335 7.17 29.17 -27.16
CA ALA A 335 8.11 30.25 -27.46
C ALA A 335 7.68 31.15 -28.63
N LEU A 336 7.49 32.43 -28.35
CA LEU A 336 7.18 33.48 -29.33
C LEU A 336 8.48 34.01 -29.98
N GLY A 337 8.45 34.33 -31.28
CA GLY A 337 9.56 34.99 -31.99
C GLY A 337 10.53 34.10 -32.77
N ILE A 338 10.37 32.77 -32.73
CA ILE A 338 11.20 31.81 -33.49
C ILE A 338 10.90 31.90 -35.02
N LYS A 339 11.92 31.72 -35.90
CA LYS A 339 11.79 31.65 -37.38
C LYS A 339 10.98 30.40 -37.84
N LYS A 340 10.36 30.45 -39.05
CA LYS A 340 9.52 29.37 -39.61
C LYS A 340 10.17 27.98 -39.51
N GLU A 341 11.39 27.82 -40.03
CA GLU A 341 12.15 26.55 -40.02
C GLU A 341 12.24 25.91 -38.63
N LYS A 342 12.66 26.68 -37.63
CA LYS A 342 12.80 26.20 -36.25
C LYS A 342 11.46 25.87 -35.59
N ARG A 343 10.35 26.49 -36.01
CA ARG A 343 8.99 26.10 -35.56
C ARG A 343 8.53 24.80 -36.19
N ILE A 344 8.80 24.61 -37.48
CA ILE A 344 8.48 23.36 -38.19
C ILE A 344 9.29 22.21 -37.59
N GLN A 345 10.58 22.41 -37.32
CA GLN A 345 11.39 21.40 -36.64
C GLN A 345 10.87 21.08 -35.24
N TYR A 346 10.52 22.11 -34.44
CA TYR A 346 9.91 21.91 -33.13
C TYR A 346 8.57 21.15 -33.19
N ALA A 347 7.75 21.40 -34.21
CA ALA A 347 6.51 20.65 -34.42
C ALA A 347 6.77 19.19 -34.81
N LYS A 348 7.78 18.92 -35.66
CA LYS A 348 8.24 17.55 -35.97
C LYS A 348 8.74 16.84 -34.71
N ASP A 349 9.58 17.49 -33.90
CA ASP A 349 10.08 16.94 -32.63
C ASP A 349 8.94 16.54 -31.69
N ILE A 350 7.89 17.36 -31.57
CA ILE A 350 6.68 17.02 -30.79
C ILE A 350 5.97 15.80 -31.38
N LEU A 351 5.69 15.77 -32.69
CA LEU A 351 4.97 14.67 -33.33
C LEU A 351 5.74 13.33 -33.26
N GLN A 352 7.06 13.39 -33.26
CA GLN A 352 7.93 12.23 -33.12
C GLN A 352 8.04 11.76 -31.66
N LYS A 353 8.41 12.66 -30.73
CA LYS A 353 8.85 12.29 -29.37
C LYS A 353 7.75 12.35 -28.30
N GLU A 354 6.72 13.18 -28.49
CA GLU A 354 5.72 13.50 -27.45
C GLU A 354 4.28 13.12 -27.83
N PHE A 355 3.94 13.11 -29.12
CA PHE A 355 2.67 12.61 -29.64
C PHE A 355 2.70 11.08 -29.73
N LEU A 356 1.78 10.42 -29.01
CA LEU A 356 1.64 8.95 -28.95
C LEU A 356 3.00 8.21 -28.78
N PRO A 357 3.80 8.54 -27.75
CA PRO A 357 5.18 8.05 -27.62
C PRO A 357 5.27 6.53 -27.41
N HIS A 358 4.19 5.89 -26.96
CA HIS A 358 4.13 4.46 -26.69
C HIS A 358 4.18 3.60 -27.97
N ILE A 359 3.73 4.12 -29.12
CA ILE A 359 3.78 3.41 -30.41
C ILE A 359 5.22 3.32 -30.89
N THR A 360 5.89 4.47 -31.04
CA THR A 360 7.31 4.58 -31.41
C THR A 360 7.77 6.05 -31.38
N GLN A 361 9.10 6.24 -31.30
CA GLN A 361 9.79 7.53 -31.42
C GLN A 361 10.74 7.58 -32.63
N LEU A 362 10.79 6.49 -33.42
CA LEU A 362 11.58 6.43 -34.65
C LEU A 362 10.92 7.24 -35.77
N GLU A 363 11.71 7.66 -36.75
CA GLU A 363 11.26 8.37 -37.95
C GLU A 363 10.63 7.38 -38.95
N GLY A 364 9.65 7.83 -39.74
CA GLY A 364 8.99 7.01 -40.77
C GLY A 364 7.75 6.24 -40.31
N PHE A 365 7.33 6.37 -39.05
CA PHE A 365 6.17 5.68 -38.48
C PHE A 365 4.93 6.58 -38.30
N GLU A 366 4.85 7.71 -39.00
CA GLU A 366 3.72 8.64 -38.90
C GLU A 366 2.38 8.00 -39.31
N SER A 367 2.37 7.04 -40.24
CA SER A 367 1.19 6.27 -40.68
C SER A 367 0.52 5.52 -39.52
N ARG A 368 1.30 4.77 -38.72
CA ARG A 368 0.79 4.03 -37.55
C ARG A 368 0.18 4.98 -36.51
N LYS A 369 0.78 6.16 -36.30
CA LYS A 369 0.22 7.19 -35.40
C LYS A 369 -1.08 7.80 -35.94
N ALA A 370 -1.21 7.93 -37.26
CA ALA A 370 -2.43 8.41 -37.91
C ALA A 370 -3.58 7.40 -37.80
N PHE A 371 -3.34 6.11 -38.09
CA PHE A 371 -4.32 5.04 -37.87
C PHE A 371 -4.82 5.00 -36.42
N PHE A 372 -3.90 5.13 -35.45
CA PHE A 372 -4.27 5.15 -34.05
C PHE A 372 -5.09 6.40 -33.65
N LEU A 373 -4.77 7.58 -34.20
CA LEU A 373 -5.58 8.79 -34.01
C LEU A 373 -6.98 8.61 -34.61
N GLY A 374 -7.08 8.00 -35.80
CA GLY A 374 -8.34 7.65 -36.45
C GLY A 374 -9.18 6.70 -35.61
N TYR A 375 -8.57 5.66 -35.04
CA TYR A 375 -9.20 4.74 -34.09
C TYR A 375 -9.74 5.44 -32.82
N MET A 376 -8.98 6.38 -32.25
CA MET A 376 -9.46 7.20 -31.12
C MET A 376 -10.70 8.04 -31.48
N ILE A 377 -10.72 8.60 -32.69
CA ILE A 377 -11.86 9.40 -33.17
C ILE A 377 -13.06 8.50 -33.47
N ASN A 378 -12.86 7.32 -34.06
CA ASN A 378 -13.90 6.33 -34.30
C ASN A 378 -14.62 5.97 -32.99
N ARG A 379 -13.87 5.61 -31.93
CA ARG A 379 -14.47 5.32 -30.61
C ARG A 379 -15.19 6.52 -29.97
N LEU A 380 -14.68 7.73 -30.18
CA LEU A 380 -15.36 8.97 -29.75
C LEU A 380 -16.70 9.14 -30.48
N LEU A 381 -16.75 8.81 -31.77
CA LEU A 381 -17.95 8.90 -32.61
C LEU A 381 -18.97 7.80 -32.30
N LEU A 382 -18.54 6.56 -32.03
CA LEU A 382 -19.43 5.47 -31.61
C LEU A 382 -20.21 5.81 -30.33
N CYS A 383 -19.55 6.43 -29.34
CA CYS A 383 -20.21 6.90 -28.12
C CYS A 383 -21.06 8.17 -28.37
N ALA A 384 -20.68 8.99 -29.34
CA ALA A 384 -21.39 10.23 -29.70
C ALA A 384 -22.63 10.01 -30.60
N LEU A 385 -22.79 8.79 -31.12
CA LEU A 385 -23.92 8.24 -31.89
C LEU A 385 -24.71 7.18 -31.08
N ASP A 386 -24.44 7.06 -29.77
CA ASP A 386 -25.05 6.07 -28.85
C ASP A 386 -25.00 4.60 -29.32
N ARG A 387 -23.99 4.23 -30.14
CA ARG A 387 -23.76 2.85 -30.61
C ARG A 387 -22.96 2.01 -29.62
N LYS A 388 -22.17 2.67 -28.78
CA LYS A 388 -21.34 2.08 -27.73
C LYS A 388 -21.52 2.89 -26.44
N ASP A 389 -21.61 2.19 -25.32
CA ASP A 389 -21.65 2.83 -24.01
C ASP A 389 -20.36 3.60 -23.69
N GLN A 390 -20.47 4.57 -22.78
CA GLN A 390 -19.31 5.24 -22.20
C GLN A 390 -18.41 4.23 -21.46
N ASP A 391 -17.09 4.36 -21.61
CA ASP A 391 -16.13 3.60 -20.82
C ASP A 391 -16.32 3.85 -19.32
N ASP A 392 -16.54 2.77 -18.57
CA ASP A 392 -16.43 2.84 -17.13
C ASP A 392 -14.97 3.01 -16.70
N ARG A 393 -14.77 3.92 -15.74
CA ARG A 393 -13.47 4.25 -15.13
C ARG A 393 -13.28 3.53 -13.79
N ASP A 394 -14.34 2.96 -13.22
CA ASP A 394 -14.30 2.24 -11.95
C ASP A 394 -13.91 0.75 -12.14
N HIS A 395 -14.06 0.21 -13.35
CA HIS A 395 -13.53 -1.06 -13.84
C HIS A 395 -12.06 -1.27 -13.44
N PHE A 396 -11.79 -2.41 -12.80
CA PHE A 396 -10.49 -2.69 -12.19
C PHE A 396 -9.46 -3.19 -13.21
N GLY A 397 -9.89 -3.85 -14.28
CA GLY A 397 -9.05 -4.27 -15.40
C GLY A 397 -8.40 -3.10 -16.14
N LYS A 398 -9.03 -1.93 -16.13
CA LYS A 398 -8.49 -0.66 -16.65
C LYS A 398 -7.56 0.08 -15.67
N LYS A 399 -7.14 -0.58 -14.59
CA LYS A 399 -6.20 -0.06 -13.57
C LYS A 399 -4.99 -0.98 -13.39
N ARG A 400 -3.96 -0.47 -12.74
CA ARG A 400 -2.73 -1.19 -12.37
C ARG A 400 -2.34 -0.86 -10.93
N LEU A 401 -1.73 -1.83 -10.26
CA LEU A 401 -1.12 -1.68 -8.94
C LEU A 401 0.39 -1.50 -9.09
N ASP A 402 0.89 -0.30 -8.85
CA ASP A 402 2.33 -0.05 -8.77
C ASP A 402 2.87 -0.59 -7.44
N LEU A 403 3.63 -1.68 -7.50
CA LEU A 403 4.28 -2.35 -6.36
C LEU A 403 5.64 -1.74 -5.99
N ALA A 404 6.31 -2.31 -4.97
CA ALA A 404 7.62 -1.90 -4.49
C ALA A 404 8.66 -1.71 -5.61
N GLY A 405 8.75 -2.64 -6.56
CA GLY A 405 9.69 -2.61 -7.69
C GLY A 405 9.57 -1.35 -8.56
N PRO A 406 8.46 -1.12 -9.29
CA PRO A 406 8.31 0.06 -10.15
C PRO A 406 8.37 1.38 -9.37
N LEU A 407 7.87 1.42 -8.12
CA LEU A 407 7.96 2.59 -7.26
C LEU A 407 9.42 2.93 -6.85
N LEU A 408 10.27 1.91 -6.66
CA LEU A 408 11.70 2.07 -6.41
C LEU A 408 12.46 2.42 -7.70
N ALA A 409 12.11 1.83 -8.84
CA ALA A 409 12.71 2.16 -10.14
C ALA A 409 12.54 3.65 -10.48
N GLN A 410 11.31 4.18 -10.36
CA GLN A 410 11.04 5.61 -10.60
C GLN A 410 11.86 6.53 -9.67
N LEU A 411 11.98 6.16 -8.38
CA LEU A 411 12.74 6.91 -7.40
C LEU A 411 14.26 6.84 -7.67
N PHE A 412 14.78 5.64 -7.92
CA PHE A 412 16.18 5.40 -8.23
C PHE A 412 16.59 6.20 -9.47
N LYS A 413 15.83 6.13 -10.56
CA LYS A 413 16.12 6.87 -11.80
C LYS A 413 16.13 8.39 -11.59
N THR A 414 15.23 8.91 -10.75
CA THR A 414 15.20 10.34 -10.40
C THR A 414 16.47 10.77 -9.66
N LEU A 415 16.99 9.92 -8.77
CA LEU A 415 18.25 10.14 -8.05
C LEU A 415 19.48 9.93 -8.95
N PHE A 416 19.45 8.94 -9.85
CA PHE A 416 20.51 8.66 -10.80
C PHE A 416 20.69 9.83 -11.77
N ARG A 417 19.61 10.30 -12.43
CA ARG A 417 19.63 11.52 -13.27
C ARG A 417 20.10 12.79 -12.55
N LYS A 418 19.99 12.83 -11.22
CA LYS A 418 20.58 13.91 -10.42
C LYS A 418 22.09 13.72 -10.27
N LEU A 419 22.55 12.51 -9.94
CA LEU A 419 23.96 12.15 -9.92
C LEU A 419 24.64 12.40 -11.28
N THR A 420 24.06 11.94 -12.39
CA THR A 420 24.54 12.18 -13.77
C THR A 420 24.75 13.67 -14.05
N ARG A 421 23.79 14.53 -13.66
CA ARG A 421 23.90 16.00 -13.81
C ARG A 421 24.89 16.64 -12.83
N ASP A 422 25.15 16.05 -11.68
CA ASP A 422 26.15 16.52 -10.72
C ASP A 422 27.58 16.12 -11.18
N ILE A 423 27.75 14.94 -11.80
CA ILE A 423 28.98 14.51 -12.47
C ILE A 423 29.29 15.43 -13.65
N LEU A 424 28.32 15.71 -14.54
CA LEU A 424 28.50 16.63 -15.66
C LEU A 424 28.98 18.02 -15.21
N ARG A 425 28.35 18.58 -14.16
CA ARG A 425 28.74 19.88 -13.58
C ARG A 425 30.10 19.86 -12.87
N PHE A 426 30.55 18.70 -12.37
CA PHE A 426 31.90 18.55 -11.84
C PHE A 426 32.92 18.48 -12.99
N MET A 427 32.63 17.69 -14.03
CA MET A 427 33.46 17.57 -15.24
C MET A 427 33.66 18.93 -15.92
N GLN A 428 32.59 19.69 -16.15
CA GLN A 428 32.67 21.05 -16.71
C GLN A 428 33.67 21.93 -15.94
N ARG A 429 33.60 21.94 -14.60
CA ARG A 429 34.51 22.71 -13.75
C ARG A 429 35.94 22.19 -13.77
N SER A 430 36.14 20.88 -13.74
CA SER A 430 37.49 20.29 -13.82
C SER A 430 38.18 20.72 -15.11
N VAL A 431 37.46 20.70 -16.24
CA VAL A 431 38.05 21.08 -17.53
C VAL A 431 38.19 22.60 -17.67
N GLU A 432 37.25 23.41 -17.17
CA GLU A 432 37.40 24.88 -17.07
C GLU A 432 38.60 25.30 -16.19
N GLU A 433 38.89 24.55 -15.12
CA GLU A 433 40.04 24.79 -14.22
C GLU A 433 41.34 24.09 -14.69
N ALA A 434 41.34 23.43 -15.85
CA ALA A 434 42.45 22.63 -16.38
C ALA A 434 43.03 21.60 -15.40
N LYS A 435 42.16 20.93 -14.63
CA LYS A 435 42.51 19.89 -13.65
C LYS A 435 42.07 18.50 -14.12
N ASP A 436 42.88 17.50 -13.80
CA ASP A 436 42.57 16.10 -14.08
C ASP A 436 41.24 15.66 -13.46
N PHE A 437 40.39 15.06 -14.30
CA PHE A 437 39.06 14.61 -13.90
C PHE A 437 39.13 13.29 -13.13
N ASN A 438 39.18 13.37 -11.80
CA ASN A 438 39.12 12.20 -10.94
C ASN A 438 37.66 11.71 -10.72
N LEU A 439 37.33 10.59 -11.35
CA LEU A 439 36.04 9.91 -11.26
C LEU A 439 35.57 9.63 -9.82
N LYS A 440 36.49 9.22 -8.92
CA LYS A 440 36.16 8.88 -7.52
C LYS A 440 35.77 10.11 -6.70
N LEU A 441 36.25 11.30 -7.07
CA LEU A 441 35.85 12.58 -6.45
C LEU A 441 34.56 13.15 -7.04
N ALA A 442 34.25 12.84 -8.31
CA ALA A 442 33.03 13.26 -8.98
C ALA A 442 31.77 12.57 -8.43
N VAL A 443 31.86 11.25 -8.16
CA VAL A 443 30.71 10.41 -7.77
C VAL A 443 30.33 10.59 -6.30
N LYS A 444 29.27 11.38 -6.05
CA LYS A 444 28.73 11.62 -4.69
C LYS A 444 27.74 10.53 -4.26
N ALA A 445 28.27 9.45 -3.69
CA ALA A 445 27.50 8.30 -3.21
C ALA A 445 26.40 8.62 -2.16
N THR A 446 26.48 9.79 -1.51
CA THR A 446 25.46 10.28 -0.58
C THR A 446 24.14 10.62 -1.26
N THR A 447 24.14 11.03 -2.55
CA THR A 447 22.93 11.47 -3.27
C THR A 447 21.89 10.34 -3.37
N ILE A 448 22.31 9.13 -3.74
CA ILE A 448 21.42 7.96 -3.83
C ILE A 448 21.13 7.41 -2.43
N THR A 449 22.17 7.20 -1.63
CA THR A 449 22.05 6.59 -0.28
C THR A 449 21.11 7.37 0.63
N ALA A 450 21.28 8.69 0.75
CA ALA A 450 20.43 9.54 1.57
C ALA A 450 19.06 9.79 0.90
N GLY A 451 19.00 9.82 -0.44
CA GLY A 451 17.75 9.95 -1.20
C GLY A 451 16.77 8.81 -0.92
N LEU A 452 17.21 7.57 -1.15
CA LEU A 452 16.42 6.36 -0.88
C LEU A 452 16.07 6.25 0.62
N LYS A 453 17.06 6.43 1.50
CA LYS A 453 16.87 6.38 2.96
C LYS A 453 15.81 7.38 3.45
N TYR A 454 15.80 8.62 2.92
CA TYR A 454 14.82 9.64 3.30
C TYR A 454 13.41 9.34 2.78
N ALA A 455 13.27 9.01 1.49
CA ALA A 455 11.95 8.78 0.89
C ALA A 455 11.21 7.64 1.58
N LEU A 456 11.91 6.52 1.79
CA LEU A 456 11.39 5.34 2.46
C LEU A 456 11.15 5.57 3.97
N ALA A 457 11.96 6.39 4.64
CA ALA A 457 11.74 6.70 6.06
C ALA A 457 10.55 7.66 6.30
N THR A 458 10.34 8.63 5.41
CA THR A 458 9.34 9.70 5.58
C THR A 458 8.00 9.41 4.92
N GLY A 459 7.94 8.54 3.92
CA GLY A 459 6.72 8.30 3.13
C GLY A 459 6.55 9.22 1.93
N ASN A 460 7.55 10.07 1.61
CA ASN A 460 7.48 11.10 0.57
C ASN A 460 8.32 10.72 -0.66
N TRP A 461 7.65 10.39 -1.77
CA TRP A 461 8.29 10.10 -3.06
C TRP A 461 8.59 11.40 -3.81
N GLY A 462 9.87 11.84 -3.81
CA GLY A 462 10.30 13.05 -4.49
C GLY A 462 11.64 13.60 -4.00
N GLU A 463 12.04 14.77 -4.52
CA GLU A 463 13.27 15.43 -4.08
C GLU A 463 13.08 16.11 -2.71
N GLN A 464 13.98 15.79 -1.78
CA GLN A 464 13.98 16.24 -0.37
C GLN A 464 13.74 17.76 -0.18
N LYS A 465 14.19 18.60 -1.11
CA LYS A 465 14.09 20.07 -1.04
C LYS A 465 12.71 20.64 -1.44
N LYS A 466 11.82 19.83 -2.04
CA LYS A 466 10.49 20.26 -2.52
C LYS A 466 9.39 19.25 -2.13
N ALA A 467 9.26 19.00 -0.83
CA ALA A 467 8.33 17.99 -0.30
C ALA A 467 6.84 18.24 -0.59
N MET A 468 6.39 19.49 -0.83
CA MET A 468 4.95 19.81 -1.01
C MET A 468 4.30 19.18 -2.25
N THR A 469 5.07 18.83 -3.30
CA THR A 469 4.53 18.19 -4.52
C THR A 469 4.72 16.69 -4.54
N SER A 470 5.07 16.09 -3.40
CA SER A 470 5.41 14.66 -3.26
C SER A 470 4.17 13.80 -2.99
N ARG A 471 4.15 12.58 -3.52
CA ARG A 471 3.15 11.57 -3.13
C ARG A 471 3.50 11.07 -1.72
N ALA A 472 2.69 11.48 -0.74
CA ALA A 472 2.83 11.08 0.66
C ALA A 472 2.08 9.78 0.96
N GLY A 473 2.59 8.99 1.91
CA GLY A 473 1.89 7.82 2.48
C GLY A 473 2.13 6.49 1.77
N VAL A 474 3.06 6.44 0.80
CA VAL A 474 3.49 5.22 0.09
C VAL A 474 4.30 4.29 0.99
N SER A 475 5.21 4.86 1.81
CA SER A 475 5.84 4.12 2.92
C SER A 475 5.04 4.28 4.20
N GLN A 476 4.82 3.19 4.94
CA GLN A 476 4.24 3.20 6.28
C GLN A 476 5.04 2.29 7.22
N VAL A 477 4.96 2.56 8.53
CA VAL A 477 5.59 1.69 9.55
C VAL A 477 4.84 0.36 9.59
N LEU A 478 5.55 -0.78 9.55
CA LEU A 478 4.92 -2.10 9.62
C LEU A 478 4.06 -2.21 10.89
N ASN A 479 2.89 -2.84 10.76
CA ASN A 479 1.93 -2.91 11.84
C ASN A 479 2.00 -4.30 12.48
N ARG A 480 2.60 -4.39 13.67
CA ARG A 480 2.77 -5.64 14.41
C ARG A 480 2.01 -5.60 15.74
N TYR A 481 0.70 -5.76 15.69
CA TYR A 481 -0.11 -6.04 16.89
C TYR A 481 -0.46 -7.53 16.99
N THR A 482 -0.76 -8.14 15.85
CA THR A 482 -0.96 -9.59 15.66
C THR A 482 -0.28 -10.04 14.36
N TYR A 483 -0.09 -11.34 14.21
CA TYR A 483 0.42 -11.93 12.96
C TYR A 483 -0.45 -11.56 11.74
N SER A 484 -1.76 -11.75 11.84
CA SER A 484 -2.73 -11.36 10.80
C SER A 484 -2.72 -9.85 10.48
N SER A 485 -2.47 -8.98 11.47
CA SER A 485 -2.34 -7.53 11.23
C SER A 485 -1.11 -7.15 10.39
N THR A 486 -0.06 -7.99 10.44
CA THR A 486 1.19 -7.84 9.69
C THR A 486 0.96 -8.24 8.23
N LEU A 487 0.42 -9.44 8.01
CA LEU A 487 0.04 -9.95 6.68
C LEU A 487 -0.95 -9.02 5.95
N SER A 488 -2.01 -8.59 6.64
CA SER A 488 -2.98 -7.61 6.13
C SER A 488 -2.34 -6.26 5.75
N HIS A 489 -1.24 -5.85 6.40
CA HIS A 489 -0.56 -4.63 6.01
C HIS A 489 0.24 -4.80 4.70
N LEU A 490 0.83 -5.98 4.48
CA LEU A 490 1.64 -6.29 3.30
C LEU A 490 0.78 -6.47 2.04
N ARG A 491 -0.47 -6.92 2.18
CA ARG A 491 -1.49 -7.05 1.12
C ARG A 491 -2.36 -5.80 0.90
N ARG A 492 -2.04 -4.67 1.54
CA ARG A 492 -2.79 -3.43 1.40
C ARG A 492 -2.47 -2.71 0.08
N THR A 493 -3.51 -2.14 -0.54
CA THR A 493 -3.39 -1.18 -1.65
C THR A 493 -3.99 0.17 -1.26
N ASN A 494 -3.58 1.24 -1.95
CA ASN A 494 -4.04 2.61 -1.70
C ASN A 494 -4.31 3.35 -3.02
N THR A 495 -5.51 3.90 -3.16
CA THR A 495 -5.84 4.85 -4.24
C THR A 495 -5.31 6.24 -3.91
N PRO A 496 -4.57 6.93 -4.80
CA PRO A 496 -3.91 8.22 -4.54
C PRO A 496 -4.87 9.43 -4.63
N ILE A 497 -6.07 9.32 -4.07
CA ILE A 497 -7.12 10.35 -4.10
C ILE A 497 -7.13 11.13 -2.78
N GLY A 498 -7.40 12.43 -2.85
CA GLY A 498 -7.55 13.30 -1.67
C GLY A 498 -8.67 12.80 -0.74
N ARG A 499 -8.35 12.63 0.55
CA ARG A 499 -9.25 11.99 1.54
C ARG A 499 -10.47 12.83 1.90
N ASP A 500 -10.46 14.12 1.54
CA ASP A 500 -11.50 15.09 1.86
C ASP A 500 -12.77 14.92 1.02
N GLY A 501 -12.69 14.20 -0.10
CA GLY A 501 -13.85 13.94 -0.98
C GLY A 501 -14.78 12.83 -0.47
N LYS A 502 -16.02 13.19 -0.13
CA LYS A 502 -17.14 12.25 0.12
C LYS A 502 -17.82 11.73 -1.16
N LEU A 503 -17.05 11.47 -2.22
CA LEU A 503 -17.58 10.95 -3.48
C LEU A 503 -17.83 9.45 -3.38
N ALA A 504 -18.98 8.97 -3.88
CA ALA A 504 -19.36 7.55 -3.85
C ALA A 504 -18.49 6.70 -4.81
N LYS A 505 -18.31 7.15 -6.04
CA LYS A 505 -17.31 6.62 -6.98
C LYS A 505 -15.97 7.35 -6.74
N PRO A 506 -14.83 6.67 -6.52
CA PRO A 506 -14.56 5.23 -6.74
C PRO A 506 -14.53 4.38 -5.45
N ARG A 507 -15.24 4.79 -4.38
CA ARG A 507 -15.23 4.10 -3.08
C ARG A 507 -16.15 2.87 -3.02
N GLN A 508 -17.19 2.87 -3.84
CA GLN A 508 -18.16 1.78 -3.93
C GLN A 508 -17.47 0.49 -4.41
N LEU A 509 -17.91 -0.66 -3.87
CA LEU A 509 -17.49 -1.97 -4.36
C LEU A 509 -17.97 -2.15 -5.81
N HIS A 510 -17.04 -2.41 -6.73
CA HIS A 510 -17.31 -2.73 -8.12
C HIS A 510 -17.42 -4.25 -8.30
N ASN A 511 -18.18 -4.74 -9.30
CA ASN A 511 -18.27 -6.17 -9.60
C ASN A 511 -16.89 -6.76 -9.97
N THR A 512 -16.09 -6.03 -10.75
CA THR A 512 -14.71 -6.39 -11.12
C THR A 512 -13.70 -6.39 -9.94
N HIS A 513 -14.15 -6.18 -8.70
CA HIS A 513 -13.32 -6.41 -7.51
C HIS A 513 -13.48 -7.84 -6.98
N TRP A 514 -14.52 -8.59 -7.39
CA TRP A 514 -14.76 -9.97 -7.00
C TRP A 514 -13.48 -10.80 -7.18
N GLY A 515 -13.11 -11.62 -6.20
CA GLY A 515 -11.92 -12.48 -6.20
C GLY A 515 -10.52 -11.86 -6.34
N LEU A 516 -10.40 -10.60 -6.77
CA LEU A 516 -9.12 -9.87 -6.81
C LEU A 516 -8.89 -9.05 -5.52
N VAL A 517 -9.96 -8.56 -4.92
CA VAL A 517 -9.96 -7.71 -3.73
C VAL A 517 -11.03 -8.19 -2.75
N CYS A 518 -10.69 -8.25 -1.46
CA CYS A 518 -11.65 -8.62 -0.43
C CYS A 518 -12.78 -7.57 -0.31
N PRO A 519 -14.06 -7.95 -0.45
CA PRO A 519 -15.18 -7.00 -0.40
C PRO A 519 -15.42 -6.41 1.00
N ALA A 520 -15.12 -7.17 2.07
CA ALA A 520 -15.31 -6.75 3.45
C ALA A 520 -14.12 -5.99 4.07
N GLU A 521 -12.88 -6.19 3.58
CA GLU A 521 -11.68 -5.69 4.27
C GLU A 521 -11.34 -4.25 3.86
N THR A 522 -12.15 -3.29 4.30
CA THR A 522 -11.97 -1.84 4.10
C THR A 522 -12.01 -1.09 5.45
N PRO A 523 -11.19 -0.03 5.68
CA PRO A 523 -11.29 0.80 6.87
C PRO A 523 -12.58 1.64 6.90
N GLU A 524 -13.09 1.90 8.10
CA GLU A 524 -14.20 2.84 8.32
C GLU A 524 -13.80 4.31 8.06
N GLY A 525 -14.78 5.15 7.75
CA GLY A 525 -14.60 6.61 7.63
C GLY A 525 -13.92 7.09 6.34
N GLN A 526 -13.05 8.09 6.45
CA GLN A 526 -12.46 8.80 5.29
C GLN A 526 -11.64 7.92 4.32
N ALA A 527 -11.18 6.75 4.76
CA ALA A 527 -10.41 5.82 3.94
C ALA A 527 -11.26 4.69 3.31
N CYS A 528 -12.57 4.64 3.58
CA CYS A 528 -13.47 3.61 3.06
C CYS A 528 -13.44 3.56 1.53
N GLY A 529 -13.18 2.37 0.97
CA GLY A 529 -13.05 2.11 -0.47
C GLY A 529 -11.75 2.59 -1.13
N LEU A 530 -11.00 3.49 -0.47
CA LEU A 530 -9.69 3.99 -0.96
C LEU A 530 -8.52 3.09 -0.54
N VAL A 531 -8.68 2.40 0.59
CA VAL A 531 -7.73 1.40 1.09
C VAL A 531 -8.38 0.03 0.94
N LYS A 532 -7.86 -0.76 0.00
CA LYS A 532 -8.33 -2.11 -0.31
C LYS A 532 -7.30 -3.13 0.18
N ASN A 533 -7.69 -4.39 0.30
CA ASN A 533 -6.77 -5.48 0.60
C ASN A 533 -7.01 -6.60 -0.42
N LEU A 534 -5.91 -7.13 -0.95
CA LEU A 534 -5.91 -8.25 -1.90
C LEU A 534 -6.64 -9.47 -1.33
N SER A 535 -7.24 -10.30 -2.19
CA SER A 535 -7.83 -11.58 -1.80
C SER A 535 -6.73 -12.57 -1.39
N LEU A 536 -7.05 -13.85 -1.12
CA LEU A 536 -6.03 -14.85 -0.73
C LEU A 536 -5.19 -15.31 -1.94
N MET A 537 -5.82 -15.70 -3.05
CA MET A 537 -5.10 -16.22 -4.24
C MET A 537 -4.76 -15.17 -5.30
N SER A 538 -5.13 -13.90 -5.12
CA SER A 538 -4.74 -12.86 -6.09
C SER A 538 -3.22 -12.68 -6.14
N CYS A 539 -2.66 -12.79 -7.34
CA CYS A 539 -1.28 -12.47 -7.67
C CYS A 539 -1.20 -11.20 -8.53
N ILE A 540 0.00 -10.62 -8.68
CA ILE A 540 0.20 -9.36 -9.42
C ILE A 540 1.34 -9.55 -10.42
N SER A 541 1.10 -9.16 -11.67
CA SER A 541 2.08 -9.26 -12.74
C SER A 541 3.33 -8.42 -12.46
N VAL A 542 4.50 -9.05 -12.58
CA VAL A 542 5.80 -8.35 -12.55
C VAL A 542 6.18 -7.77 -13.92
N GLY A 543 5.58 -8.27 -14.99
CA GLY A 543 5.73 -7.80 -16.37
C GLY A 543 6.72 -8.64 -17.18
N THR A 544 6.38 -8.89 -18.45
CA THR A 544 7.19 -9.68 -19.40
C THR A 544 7.50 -8.84 -20.65
N ASP A 545 8.65 -9.08 -21.29
CA ASP A 545 9.03 -8.41 -22.55
C ASP A 545 8.06 -8.81 -23.68
N PRO A 546 7.41 -7.87 -24.41
CA PRO A 546 6.48 -8.22 -25.49
C PRO A 546 7.17 -8.72 -26.77
N LEU A 547 8.48 -8.50 -26.93
CA LEU A 547 9.19 -8.80 -28.19
C LEU A 547 9.01 -10.25 -28.71
N PRO A 548 9.11 -11.33 -27.90
CA PRO A 548 8.89 -12.69 -28.37
C PRO A 548 7.47 -12.92 -28.91
N ILE A 549 6.47 -12.29 -28.31
CA ILE A 549 5.07 -12.38 -28.75
C ILE A 549 4.90 -11.66 -30.09
N ILE A 550 5.51 -10.48 -30.26
CA ILE A 550 5.45 -9.72 -31.51
C ILE A 550 6.09 -10.52 -32.65
N THR A 551 7.24 -11.16 -32.41
CA THR A 551 7.86 -12.07 -33.38
C THR A 551 6.93 -13.22 -33.75
N PHE A 552 6.38 -13.93 -32.76
CA PHE A 552 5.44 -15.03 -32.99
C PHE A 552 4.21 -14.61 -33.81
N LEU A 553 3.61 -13.45 -33.51
CA LEU A 553 2.45 -12.96 -34.24
C LEU A 553 2.77 -12.64 -35.70
N ASN A 554 3.95 -12.10 -35.99
CA ASN A 554 4.40 -11.83 -37.35
C ASN A 554 4.64 -13.14 -38.11
N GLU A 555 5.31 -14.12 -37.48
CA GLU A 555 5.56 -15.45 -38.05
C GLU A 555 4.26 -16.24 -38.34
N TRP A 556 3.22 -16.06 -37.51
CA TRP A 556 1.91 -16.67 -37.71
C TRP A 556 1.08 -16.04 -38.85
N GLY A 557 1.54 -14.92 -39.43
CA GLY A 557 0.84 -14.21 -40.52
C GLY A 557 -0.11 -13.12 -40.04
N MET A 558 0.32 -12.26 -39.11
CA MET A 558 -0.26 -10.92 -38.96
C MET A 558 0.11 -10.06 -40.18
N GLU A 559 -0.85 -9.33 -40.76
CA GLU A 559 -0.54 -8.34 -41.81
C GLU A 559 -0.14 -7.02 -41.11
N PRO A 560 1.03 -6.41 -41.45
CA PRO A 560 1.48 -5.16 -40.83
C PRO A 560 0.49 -4.00 -41.00
N LEU A 561 0.45 -3.10 -40.02
CA LEU A 561 -0.47 -1.95 -40.07
C LEU A 561 -0.20 -0.99 -41.25
N GLU A 562 1.01 -0.94 -41.79
CA GLU A 562 1.31 -0.14 -43.00
C GLU A 562 0.68 -0.69 -44.29
N ASP A 563 0.42 -1.99 -44.37
CA ASP A 563 -0.17 -2.64 -45.56
C ASP A 563 -1.71 -2.68 -45.50
N TYR A 564 -2.33 -2.14 -44.44
CA TYR A 564 -3.77 -2.23 -44.20
C TYR A 564 -4.57 -1.23 -45.05
N VAL A 565 -5.44 -1.77 -45.92
CA VAL A 565 -6.41 -1.00 -46.72
C VAL A 565 -7.81 -1.15 -46.12
N PRO A 566 -8.36 -0.13 -45.42
CA PRO A 566 -9.55 -0.30 -44.58
C PRO A 566 -10.82 -0.71 -45.34
N HIS A 567 -11.08 -0.07 -46.48
CA HIS A 567 -12.29 -0.31 -47.26
C HIS A 567 -12.33 -1.70 -47.92
N GLN A 568 -11.17 -2.36 -48.09
CA GLN A 568 -11.06 -3.67 -48.74
C GLN A 568 -11.24 -4.84 -47.76
N SER A 569 -10.94 -4.66 -46.47
CA SER A 569 -10.95 -5.73 -45.45
C SER A 569 -11.79 -5.37 -44.21
N PRO A 570 -13.13 -5.22 -44.34
CA PRO A 570 -14.01 -4.83 -43.22
C PRO A 570 -14.14 -5.89 -42.10
N ASP A 571 -13.67 -7.11 -42.34
CA ASP A 571 -13.64 -8.22 -41.36
C ASP A 571 -12.27 -8.41 -40.69
N ALA A 572 -11.28 -7.58 -41.03
CA ALA A 572 -9.97 -7.60 -40.40
C ALA A 572 -10.05 -7.36 -38.88
N THR A 573 -9.60 -8.33 -38.09
CA THR A 573 -9.53 -8.18 -36.63
C THR A 573 -8.26 -7.43 -36.26
N ARG A 574 -8.40 -6.41 -35.42
CA ARG A 574 -7.31 -5.51 -35.03
C ARG A 574 -6.50 -6.09 -33.88
N VAL A 575 -5.18 -6.20 -34.04
CA VAL A 575 -4.27 -6.81 -33.05
C VAL A 575 -3.49 -5.73 -32.30
N PHE A 576 -3.72 -5.65 -31.00
CA PHE A 576 -3.05 -4.74 -30.08
C PHE A 576 -2.16 -5.53 -29.11
N VAL A 577 -0.93 -5.09 -28.91
CA VAL A 577 -0.04 -5.56 -27.84
C VAL A 577 0.31 -4.36 -26.97
N ASN A 578 0.03 -4.43 -25.66
CA ASN A 578 0.20 -3.34 -24.68
C ASN A 578 -0.41 -1.98 -25.11
N GLY A 579 -1.50 -2.03 -25.89
CA GLY A 579 -2.21 -0.88 -26.43
C GLY A 579 -1.65 -0.33 -27.75
N VAL A 580 -0.49 -0.81 -28.22
CA VAL A 580 0.05 -0.50 -29.55
C VAL A 580 -0.63 -1.37 -30.60
N TRP A 581 -1.27 -0.75 -31.60
CA TRP A 581 -1.81 -1.46 -32.75
C TRP A 581 -0.65 -1.90 -33.66
N HIS A 582 -0.42 -3.21 -33.74
CA HIS A 582 0.69 -3.78 -34.51
C HIS A 582 0.31 -4.07 -35.96
N GLY A 583 -0.91 -4.57 -36.17
CA GLY A 583 -1.42 -4.95 -37.48
C GLY A 583 -2.82 -5.56 -37.38
N ILE A 584 -3.18 -6.34 -38.39
CA ILE A 584 -4.48 -7.00 -38.47
C ILE A 584 -4.32 -8.50 -38.72
N HIS A 585 -5.37 -9.27 -38.43
CA HIS A 585 -5.42 -10.69 -38.76
C HIS A 585 -6.83 -11.11 -39.19
N ARG A 586 -6.93 -11.97 -40.20
CA ARG A 586 -8.22 -12.40 -40.78
C ARG A 586 -8.87 -13.57 -40.02
N ASN A 587 -8.09 -14.41 -39.33
CA ASN A 587 -8.61 -15.57 -38.59
C ASN A 587 -8.17 -15.58 -37.11
N PRO A 588 -8.69 -14.66 -36.28
CA PRO A 588 -8.29 -14.52 -34.88
C PRO A 588 -8.67 -15.74 -34.01
N ALA A 589 -9.59 -16.60 -34.45
CA ALA A 589 -10.01 -17.77 -33.68
C ALA A 589 -8.83 -18.74 -33.50
N LYS A 590 -8.29 -19.25 -34.61
CA LYS A 590 -7.14 -20.17 -34.58
C LYS A 590 -5.92 -19.56 -33.88
N LEU A 591 -5.70 -18.26 -34.06
CA LEU A 591 -4.60 -17.54 -33.41
C LEU A 591 -4.75 -17.52 -31.88
N VAL A 592 -5.94 -17.22 -31.34
CA VAL A 592 -6.16 -17.21 -29.88
C VAL A 592 -6.01 -18.61 -29.30
N ASP A 593 -6.54 -19.63 -29.99
CA ASP A 593 -6.44 -21.02 -29.52
C ASP A 593 -4.99 -21.50 -29.49
N THR A 594 -4.14 -21.10 -30.45
CA THR A 594 -2.72 -21.45 -30.43
C THR A 594 -1.93 -20.70 -29.38
N ILE A 595 -2.17 -19.39 -29.17
CA ILE A 595 -1.53 -18.65 -28.07
C ILE A 595 -1.95 -19.23 -26.71
N ARG A 596 -3.23 -19.60 -26.52
CA ARG A 596 -3.69 -20.29 -25.30
C ARG A 596 -3.00 -21.64 -25.10
N LYS A 597 -2.82 -22.44 -26.17
CA LYS A 597 -2.06 -23.70 -26.10
C LYS A 597 -0.57 -23.47 -25.73
N LEU A 598 0.06 -22.42 -26.24
CA LEU A 598 1.44 -22.03 -25.87
C LEU A 598 1.53 -21.57 -24.40
N ARG A 599 0.55 -20.78 -23.92
CA ARG A 599 0.45 -20.38 -22.51
C ARG A 599 0.30 -21.59 -21.58
N ARG A 600 -0.55 -22.55 -21.95
CA ARG A 600 -0.83 -23.79 -21.21
C ARG A 600 0.34 -24.78 -21.19
N LYS A 601 1.31 -24.64 -22.09
CA LYS A 601 2.58 -25.40 -22.10
C LYS A 601 3.71 -24.71 -21.34
N GLY A 602 3.53 -23.44 -20.95
CA GLY A 602 4.58 -22.60 -20.37
C GLY A 602 5.50 -21.90 -21.38
N ASP A 603 5.31 -22.09 -22.69
CA ASP A 603 6.09 -21.40 -23.74
C ASP A 603 5.87 -19.87 -23.70
N VAL A 604 4.64 -19.45 -23.40
CA VAL A 604 4.27 -18.07 -23.11
C VAL A 604 4.05 -17.94 -21.61
N THR A 605 4.62 -16.90 -20.97
CA THR A 605 4.51 -16.74 -19.52
C THR A 605 3.05 -16.64 -19.08
N PRO A 606 2.61 -17.36 -18.01
CA PRO A 606 1.22 -17.32 -17.56
C PRO A 606 0.67 -15.93 -17.19
N GLU A 607 1.55 -14.93 -16.97
CA GLU A 607 1.17 -13.55 -16.73
C GLU A 607 0.56 -12.84 -17.96
N VAL A 608 0.79 -13.32 -19.18
CA VAL A 608 0.31 -12.67 -20.42
C VAL A 608 -1.20 -12.83 -20.55
N SER A 609 -1.92 -11.71 -20.63
CA SER A 609 -3.38 -11.69 -20.81
C SER A 609 -3.79 -11.61 -22.28
N ILE A 610 -4.83 -12.34 -22.65
CA ILE A 610 -5.30 -12.54 -24.03
C ILE A 610 -6.81 -12.29 -24.11
N VAL A 611 -7.20 -11.09 -24.54
CA VAL A 611 -8.61 -10.67 -24.63
C VAL A 611 -9.06 -10.62 -26.09
N ARG A 612 -10.07 -11.40 -26.47
CA ARG A 612 -10.69 -11.39 -27.80
C ARG A 612 -12.10 -10.81 -27.72
N ASP A 613 -12.25 -9.55 -28.08
CA ASP A 613 -13.54 -8.90 -28.23
C ASP A 613 -14.12 -9.23 -29.62
N ILE A 614 -15.06 -10.18 -29.64
CA ILE A 614 -15.72 -10.66 -30.85
C ILE A 614 -16.61 -9.57 -31.46
N ARG A 615 -17.26 -8.74 -30.61
CA ARG A 615 -18.22 -7.71 -31.05
C ARG A 615 -17.51 -6.52 -31.70
N GLU A 616 -16.37 -6.12 -31.14
CA GLU A 616 -15.57 -5.01 -31.65
C GLU A 616 -14.53 -5.44 -32.70
N LYS A 617 -14.38 -6.75 -32.99
CA LYS A 617 -13.31 -7.31 -33.84
C LYS A 617 -11.92 -6.83 -33.37
N GLU A 618 -11.64 -6.98 -32.07
CA GLU A 618 -10.36 -6.61 -31.46
C GLU A 618 -9.74 -7.78 -30.71
N LEU A 619 -8.42 -7.94 -30.85
CA LEU A 619 -7.59 -8.84 -30.06
C LEU A 619 -6.57 -8.00 -29.31
N LYS A 620 -6.56 -8.09 -27.98
CA LYS A 620 -5.67 -7.34 -27.09
C LYS A 620 -4.81 -8.31 -26.29
N ILE A 621 -3.51 -8.11 -26.33
CA ILE A 621 -2.53 -8.84 -25.53
C ILE A 621 -1.87 -7.87 -24.55
N PHE A 622 -1.80 -8.24 -23.28
CA PHE A 622 -1.13 -7.44 -22.25
C PHE A 622 0.00 -8.24 -21.59
N THR A 623 1.22 -7.72 -21.67
CA THR A 623 2.41 -8.19 -20.93
C THR A 623 2.81 -7.24 -19.80
N ASP A 624 2.04 -6.15 -19.60
CA ASP A 624 2.39 -5.07 -18.68
C ASP A 624 2.27 -5.46 -17.20
N ALA A 625 3.10 -4.81 -16.37
CA ALA A 625 3.18 -5.04 -14.94
C ALA A 625 2.05 -4.38 -14.15
N GLY A 626 1.72 -4.94 -12.99
CA GLY A 626 0.72 -4.40 -12.07
C GLY A 626 -0.73 -4.78 -12.38
N ARG A 627 -0.97 -5.68 -13.35
CA ARG A 627 -2.25 -6.39 -13.48
C ARG A 627 -2.44 -7.34 -12.32
N VAL A 628 -3.67 -7.52 -11.85
CA VAL A 628 -4.01 -8.48 -10.80
C VAL A 628 -4.73 -9.65 -11.47
N TYR A 629 -4.30 -10.86 -11.16
CA TYR A 629 -4.88 -12.09 -11.71
C TYR A 629 -5.21 -13.09 -10.60
N ARG A 630 -6.13 -14.01 -10.89
CA ARG A 630 -6.47 -15.17 -10.06
C ARG A 630 -6.16 -16.46 -10.82
N PRO A 631 -5.81 -17.57 -10.15
CA PRO A 631 -5.86 -18.90 -10.75
C PRO A 631 -7.30 -19.45 -10.78
N LEU A 632 -7.68 -20.09 -11.89
CA LEU A 632 -8.90 -20.89 -12.04
C LEU A 632 -8.60 -22.26 -12.66
N PHE A 633 -9.43 -23.26 -12.38
CA PHE A 633 -9.35 -24.55 -13.08
C PHE A 633 -9.82 -24.40 -14.53
N ILE A 634 -9.14 -25.08 -15.46
CA ILE A 634 -9.53 -25.14 -16.86
C ILE A 634 -10.60 -26.22 -17.05
N VAL A 635 -11.67 -25.86 -17.77
CA VAL A 635 -12.66 -26.80 -18.30
C VAL A 635 -12.31 -27.06 -19.76
N ASP A 636 -12.21 -28.34 -20.15
CA ASP A 636 -11.99 -28.76 -21.53
C ASP A 636 -13.11 -29.71 -21.97
N GLU A 637 -13.29 -29.85 -23.28
CA GLU A 637 -14.28 -30.78 -23.85
C GLU A 637 -13.63 -32.15 -24.01
N ASN A 638 -14.18 -33.18 -23.37
CA ASN A 638 -13.65 -34.54 -23.47
C ASN A 638 -13.99 -35.10 -24.87
N GLU A 639 -12.96 -35.45 -25.64
CA GLU A 639 -13.11 -35.89 -27.04
C GLU A 639 -13.94 -37.18 -27.19
N GLU A 640 -14.05 -37.99 -26.14
CA GLU A 640 -14.81 -39.26 -26.15
C GLU A 640 -16.27 -39.12 -25.71
N THR A 641 -16.54 -38.32 -24.66
CA THR A 641 -17.91 -38.15 -24.11
C THR A 641 -18.66 -36.96 -24.70
N GLY A 642 -17.95 -35.98 -25.29
CA GLY A 642 -18.52 -34.70 -25.74
C GLY A 642 -19.02 -33.80 -24.60
N VAL A 643 -18.76 -34.18 -23.34
CA VAL A 643 -19.12 -33.40 -22.15
C VAL A 643 -17.94 -32.50 -21.76
N LYS A 644 -18.27 -31.32 -21.23
CA LYS A 644 -17.27 -30.41 -20.68
C LYS A 644 -16.98 -30.74 -19.23
N GLU A 645 -15.74 -31.10 -18.97
CA GLU A 645 -15.28 -31.54 -17.66
C GLU A 645 -14.08 -30.72 -17.20
N LEU A 646 -13.79 -30.75 -15.90
CA LEU A 646 -12.54 -30.20 -15.37
C LEU A 646 -11.35 -30.98 -15.93
N LYS A 647 -10.28 -30.29 -16.35
CA LYS A 647 -9.05 -30.97 -16.76
C LYS A 647 -8.28 -31.58 -15.57
N LEU A 648 -8.57 -31.15 -14.34
CA LEU A 648 -8.02 -31.76 -13.13
C LEU A 648 -8.74 -33.08 -12.83
N ARG A 649 -7.96 -34.12 -12.48
CA ARG A 649 -8.42 -35.47 -12.17
C ARG A 649 -7.92 -35.92 -10.80
N LYS A 650 -8.58 -36.91 -10.21
CA LYS A 650 -8.22 -37.46 -8.89
C LYS A 650 -6.79 -38.02 -8.83
N GLY A 651 -6.29 -38.59 -9.93
CA GLY A 651 -4.88 -39.02 -10.04
C GLY A 651 -3.87 -37.89 -9.81
N HIS A 652 -4.12 -36.67 -10.30
CA HIS A 652 -3.26 -35.50 -10.07
C HIS A 652 -3.26 -35.08 -8.59
N ILE A 653 -4.40 -35.16 -7.92
CA ILE A 653 -4.52 -34.87 -6.48
C ILE A 653 -3.74 -35.88 -5.65
N ARG A 654 -3.77 -37.19 -6.00
CA ARG A 654 -2.93 -38.18 -5.31
C ARG A 654 -1.43 -37.88 -5.47
N LYS A 655 -0.98 -37.42 -6.65
CA LYS A 655 0.41 -36.99 -6.88
C LYS A 655 0.80 -35.76 -6.01
N LEU A 656 -0.10 -34.79 -5.85
CA LEU A 656 0.11 -33.65 -4.93
C LEU A 656 0.21 -34.14 -3.48
N MET A 657 -0.71 -35.00 -3.03
CA MET A 657 -0.68 -35.57 -1.68
C MET A 657 0.60 -36.37 -1.42
N MET A 658 1.05 -37.21 -2.37
CA MET A 658 2.32 -37.95 -2.28
C MET A 658 3.50 -37.01 -2.02
N THR A 659 3.57 -35.88 -2.73
CA THR A 659 4.59 -34.84 -2.51
C THR A 659 4.46 -34.21 -1.11
N GLU A 660 3.24 -33.94 -0.64
CA GLU A 660 3.02 -33.43 0.73
C GLU A 660 3.39 -34.45 1.83
N TYR A 661 3.23 -35.75 1.60
CA TYR A 661 3.62 -36.82 2.53
C TYR A 661 5.12 -37.14 2.52
N GLN A 662 5.78 -37.16 1.35
CA GLN A 662 7.23 -37.45 1.24
C GLN A 662 8.09 -36.47 2.05
N ASP A 663 7.70 -35.19 2.10
CA ASP A 663 8.36 -34.16 2.89
C ASP A 663 8.21 -34.32 4.42
N ILE A 664 7.31 -35.19 4.88
CA ILE A 664 7.07 -35.46 6.31
C ILE A 664 7.92 -36.64 6.81
N GLU A 665 8.12 -37.67 5.97
CA GLU A 665 8.74 -38.94 6.38
C GLU A 665 10.16 -39.17 5.82
N GLY A 666 10.61 -38.39 4.84
CA GLY A 666 11.94 -38.54 4.24
C GLY A 666 12.02 -39.76 3.32
N GLY A 667 11.36 -39.66 2.16
CA GLY A 667 11.25 -40.73 1.17
C GLY A 667 12.57 -41.21 0.56
N PHE A 668 12.51 -42.37 -0.10
CA PHE A 668 13.63 -43.04 -0.75
C PHE A 668 14.18 -42.26 -1.97
N GLU A 669 15.46 -42.48 -2.28
CA GLU A 669 16.25 -41.74 -3.27
C GLU A 669 15.93 -42.08 -4.75
N GLU A 670 14.70 -41.87 -5.21
CA GLU A 670 14.37 -41.88 -6.64
C GLU A 670 13.99 -40.45 -7.10
N GLU A 671 14.60 -39.98 -8.20
CA GLU A 671 14.62 -38.57 -8.64
C GLU A 671 13.28 -38.10 -9.28
N ASP A 672 12.17 -38.78 -8.99
CA ASP A 672 10.86 -38.60 -9.64
C ASP A 672 10.09 -37.37 -9.12
N ILE A 673 10.56 -36.21 -9.58
CA ILE A 673 9.80 -34.97 -9.84
C ILE A 673 8.71 -34.64 -8.80
N ASN A 674 9.10 -33.89 -7.75
CA ASN A 674 8.15 -33.25 -6.83
C ASN A 674 7.02 -32.53 -7.61
N TYR A 675 5.78 -32.99 -7.44
CA TYR A 675 4.63 -32.44 -8.11
C TYR A 675 4.19 -31.16 -7.38
N THR A 676 4.32 -30.02 -8.05
CA THR A 676 4.25 -28.67 -7.46
C THR A 676 3.17 -27.80 -8.11
N TRP A 677 2.92 -26.62 -7.56
CA TRP A 677 2.00 -25.67 -8.21
C TRP A 677 2.52 -25.24 -9.60
N SER A 678 3.83 -25.09 -9.75
CA SER A 678 4.46 -24.84 -11.05
C SER A 678 4.29 -25.98 -12.05
N SER A 679 4.23 -27.26 -11.64
CA SER A 679 3.92 -28.35 -12.58
C SER A 679 2.44 -28.35 -13.02
N LEU A 680 1.50 -28.05 -12.12
CA LEU A 680 0.07 -27.88 -12.47
C LEU A 680 -0.16 -26.79 -13.54
N LEU A 681 0.66 -25.72 -13.51
CA LEU A 681 0.65 -24.67 -14.53
C LEU A 681 1.25 -25.13 -15.87
N ASN A 682 2.37 -25.86 -15.84
CA ASN A 682 3.06 -26.32 -17.06
C ASN A 682 2.31 -27.45 -17.78
N GLU A 683 1.54 -28.27 -17.05
CA GLU A 683 0.58 -29.23 -17.62
C GLU A 683 -0.71 -28.54 -18.12
N GLY A 684 -0.88 -27.25 -17.79
CA GLY A 684 -2.04 -26.45 -18.16
C GLY A 684 -3.33 -26.98 -17.55
N LEU A 685 -3.32 -27.28 -16.24
CA LEU A 685 -4.52 -27.67 -15.46
C LEU A 685 -5.22 -26.45 -14.85
N VAL A 686 -4.45 -25.39 -14.60
CA VAL A 686 -4.87 -24.10 -14.05
C VAL A 686 -4.44 -23.00 -15.00
N GLU A 687 -5.29 -22.00 -15.23
CA GLU A 687 -4.94 -20.78 -15.97
C GLU A 687 -5.01 -19.56 -15.03
N TYR A 688 -4.06 -18.63 -15.14
CA TYR A 688 -4.16 -17.33 -14.48
C TYR A 688 -5.00 -16.39 -15.33
N ILE A 689 -5.94 -15.67 -14.73
CA ILE A 689 -6.90 -14.83 -15.44
C ILE A 689 -6.93 -13.44 -14.81
N ASP A 690 -6.82 -12.41 -15.64
CA ASP A 690 -6.99 -11.01 -15.21
C ASP A 690 -8.40 -10.44 -15.46
N ALA A 691 -8.66 -9.26 -14.90
CA ALA A 691 -9.98 -8.64 -14.91
C ALA A 691 -10.46 -8.12 -16.29
N GLU A 692 -9.63 -8.15 -17.35
CA GLU A 692 -10.11 -7.90 -18.73
C GLU A 692 -10.34 -9.23 -19.48
N GLU A 693 -9.61 -10.30 -19.15
CA GLU A 693 -9.90 -11.66 -19.63
C GLU A 693 -11.24 -12.18 -19.05
N GLU A 694 -11.56 -11.83 -17.80
CA GLU A 694 -12.82 -12.15 -17.10
C GLU A 694 -14.07 -11.75 -17.90
N GLU A 695 -14.01 -10.72 -18.75
CA GLU A 695 -15.13 -10.28 -19.61
C GLU A 695 -15.37 -11.22 -20.83
N THR A 696 -14.48 -12.18 -21.09
CA THR A 696 -14.53 -13.08 -22.26
C THR A 696 -14.75 -14.56 -21.91
N ILE A 697 -14.77 -14.90 -20.63
CA ILE A 697 -14.87 -16.27 -20.12
C ILE A 697 -16.17 -16.50 -19.37
N LEU A 698 -16.51 -17.76 -19.16
CA LEU A 698 -17.60 -18.19 -18.27
C LEU A 698 -17.04 -19.14 -17.21
N ILE A 699 -17.29 -18.80 -15.94
CA ILE A 699 -16.74 -19.47 -14.74
C ILE A 699 -17.88 -20.20 -14.00
N ALA A 700 -17.73 -21.51 -13.76
CA ALA A 700 -18.58 -22.28 -12.86
C ALA A 700 -18.24 -21.98 -11.38
N MET A 701 -19.24 -21.96 -10.49
CA MET A 701 -19.03 -21.59 -9.08
C MET A 701 -18.56 -22.78 -8.23
N GLN A 702 -19.02 -23.98 -8.56
CA GLN A 702 -18.62 -25.27 -8.00
C GLN A 702 -18.43 -26.28 -9.14
N HIS A 703 -17.64 -27.32 -8.89
CA HIS A 703 -17.43 -28.43 -9.83
C HIS A 703 -18.74 -29.18 -10.12
N GLU A 704 -19.61 -29.35 -9.10
CA GLU A 704 -20.96 -29.91 -9.21
C GLU A 704 -21.85 -29.14 -10.23
N ASP A 705 -21.59 -27.86 -10.51
CA ASP A 705 -22.35 -27.08 -11.49
C ASP A 705 -22.04 -27.47 -12.96
N LEU A 706 -21.03 -28.33 -13.17
CA LEU A 706 -20.61 -28.82 -14.49
C LEU A 706 -21.24 -30.18 -14.86
N ASP A 707 -21.80 -30.91 -13.89
CA ASP A 707 -22.33 -32.25 -14.11
C ASP A 707 -23.70 -32.19 -14.85
N PRO A 708 -23.82 -32.76 -16.07
CA PRO A 708 -25.03 -32.63 -16.89
C PRO A 708 -26.23 -33.42 -16.35
N THR A 709 -26.02 -34.32 -15.39
CA THR A 709 -27.09 -35.08 -14.72
C THR A 709 -28.06 -34.20 -13.92
N PHE A 710 -27.67 -32.97 -13.56
CA PHE A 710 -28.57 -31.98 -12.94
C PHE A 710 -29.64 -31.40 -13.89
N GLU A 711 -29.64 -31.71 -15.19
CA GLU A 711 -30.65 -31.21 -16.14
C GLU A 711 -32.05 -31.82 -15.94
N ALA A 712 -32.18 -32.92 -15.19
CA ALA A 712 -33.45 -33.43 -14.71
C ALA A 712 -33.38 -33.65 -13.19
N PRO A 713 -34.19 -32.96 -12.37
CA PRO A 713 -34.34 -33.37 -10.99
C PRO A 713 -35.04 -34.73 -10.97
N ASP A 714 -34.32 -35.77 -10.55
CA ASP A 714 -34.97 -37.04 -10.21
C ASP A 714 -36.02 -36.74 -9.14
N PRO A 715 -37.30 -37.10 -9.35
CA PRO A 715 -38.39 -36.73 -8.45
C PRO A 715 -38.33 -37.44 -7.09
N GLU A 716 -37.28 -38.22 -6.82
CA GLU A 716 -37.05 -39.00 -5.61
C GLU A 716 -35.98 -38.37 -4.67
N GLU A 717 -35.19 -37.38 -5.12
CA GLU A 717 -34.28 -36.65 -4.22
C GLU A 717 -35.01 -35.53 -3.45
N GLU A 718 -35.39 -35.82 -2.19
CA GLU A 718 -35.85 -34.79 -1.25
C GLU A 718 -34.71 -33.79 -0.93
N LEU A 719 -34.70 -32.65 -1.63
CA LEU A 719 -33.84 -31.49 -1.35
C LEU A 719 -33.85 -31.13 0.15
N ASP A 720 -32.72 -31.30 0.84
CA ASP A 720 -32.58 -30.96 2.27
C ASP A 720 -32.90 -29.46 2.49
N PRO A 721 -34.00 -29.12 3.18
CA PRO A 721 -34.43 -27.73 3.37
C PRO A 721 -33.49 -26.92 4.27
N ALA A 722 -32.53 -27.57 4.94
CA ALA A 722 -31.51 -26.89 5.74
C ALA A 722 -30.28 -26.44 4.92
N LYS A 723 -30.09 -26.96 3.70
CA LYS A 723 -28.98 -26.57 2.81
C LYS A 723 -29.21 -25.20 2.16
N ARG A 724 -28.13 -24.60 1.67
CA ARG A 724 -28.19 -23.34 0.92
C ARG A 724 -28.86 -23.57 -0.45
N ILE A 725 -29.77 -22.69 -0.83
CA ILE A 725 -30.39 -22.69 -2.16
C ILE A 725 -29.28 -22.47 -3.22
N LYS A 726 -29.00 -23.50 -4.02
CA LYS A 726 -28.18 -23.42 -5.24
C LYS A 726 -29.01 -22.88 -6.41
N ALA A 727 -28.35 -22.32 -7.43
CA ALA A 727 -29.02 -21.90 -8.65
C ALA A 727 -29.07 -23.06 -9.64
N ILE A 728 -30.17 -23.19 -10.40
CA ILE A 728 -30.21 -24.12 -11.53
C ILE A 728 -29.46 -23.46 -12.69
N HIS A 729 -28.43 -24.12 -13.18
CA HIS A 729 -27.62 -23.64 -14.29
C HIS A 729 -28.17 -24.18 -15.63
N HIS A 730 -28.29 -23.31 -16.64
CA HIS A 730 -28.87 -23.64 -17.96
C HIS A 730 -27.86 -23.47 -19.11
N SER A 731 -26.55 -23.57 -18.82
CA SER A 731 -25.49 -23.21 -19.78
C SER A 731 -24.31 -24.17 -19.71
N SER A 732 -24.19 -25.04 -20.70
CA SER A 732 -23.03 -25.92 -20.94
C SER A 732 -21.80 -25.19 -21.52
N THR A 733 -21.82 -23.85 -21.62
CA THR A 733 -20.76 -23.07 -22.30
C THR A 733 -19.60 -22.65 -21.39
N PHE A 734 -19.46 -23.24 -20.20
CA PHE A 734 -18.36 -22.96 -19.27
C PHE A 734 -16.97 -23.14 -19.91
N THR A 735 -16.00 -22.39 -19.39
CA THR A 735 -14.59 -22.38 -19.84
C THR A 735 -13.61 -22.61 -18.70
N HIS A 736 -14.01 -22.24 -17.47
CA HIS A 736 -13.22 -22.35 -16.25
C HIS A 736 -14.13 -22.66 -15.07
N CYS A 737 -13.56 -23.10 -13.95
CA CYS A 737 -14.23 -23.25 -12.66
C CYS A 737 -13.47 -22.49 -11.57
N GLU A 738 -14.20 -21.86 -10.64
CA GLU A 738 -13.63 -21.33 -9.39
C GLU A 738 -13.01 -22.46 -8.58
N ILE A 739 -11.82 -22.23 -8.01
CA ILE A 739 -11.11 -23.25 -7.23
C ILE A 739 -11.86 -23.50 -5.92
N HIS A 740 -12.13 -22.43 -5.16
CA HIS A 740 -13.02 -22.48 -4.01
C HIS A 740 -13.53 -21.07 -3.66
N PRO A 741 -14.86 -20.83 -3.56
CA PRO A 741 -15.44 -19.50 -3.34
C PRO A 741 -14.95 -18.73 -2.10
N SER A 742 -14.33 -19.41 -1.11
CA SER A 742 -13.70 -18.76 0.06
C SER A 742 -12.49 -17.90 -0.30
N MET A 743 -11.81 -18.16 -1.43
CA MET A 743 -10.56 -17.49 -1.81
C MET A 743 -10.73 -16.01 -2.18
N ILE A 744 -11.98 -15.56 -2.40
CA ILE A 744 -12.34 -14.15 -2.59
C ILE A 744 -12.12 -13.28 -1.33
N LEU A 745 -11.99 -13.92 -0.16
CA LEU A 745 -11.80 -13.22 1.10
C LEU A 745 -10.36 -12.72 1.26
N GLY A 746 -10.18 -11.71 2.12
CA GLY A 746 -8.87 -11.19 2.53
C GLY A 746 -8.39 -11.85 3.82
N VAL A 747 -7.18 -11.49 4.26
CA VAL A 747 -6.54 -12.02 5.47
C VAL A 747 -7.37 -11.77 6.75
N ALA A 748 -8.03 -10.61 6.87
CA ALA A 748 -8.82 -10.30 8.05
C ALA A 748 -10.27 -10.83 7.99
N ALA A 749 -10.76 -11.16 6.79
CA ALA A 749 -12.11 -11.68 6.58
C ALA A 749 -12.17 -13.22 6.64
N SER A 750 -11.12 -13.90 6.18
CA SER A 750 -11.00 -15.37 6.25
C SER A 750 -10.88 -15.92 7.67
N ILE A 751 -10.51 -15.09 8.66
CA ILE A 751 -10.54 -15.46 10.09
C ILE A 751 -11.93 -15.30 10.75
N ILE A 752 -12.96 -14.91 10.00
CA ILE A 752 -14.35 -14.82 10.48
C ILE A 752 -15.02 -16.18 10.25
N PRO A 753 -15.66 -16.81 11.26
CA PRO A 753 -16.41 -18.04 11.07
C PRO A 753 -17.78 -17.72 10.42
N PHE A 754 -18.23 -18.55 9.50
CA PHE A 754 -19.51 -18.40 8.78
C PHE A 754 -19.83 -16.94 8.34
N PRO A 755 -18.92 -16.27 7.59
CA PRO A 755 -19.09 -14.86 7.22
C PRO A 755 -20.27 -14.62 6.26
N ASP A 756 -20.66 -15.64 5.52
CA ASP A 756 -21.86 -15.73 4.68
C ASP A 756 -23.18 -15.70 5.47
N HIS A 757 -23.19 -16.15 6.72
CA HIS A 757 -24.33 -16.07 7.63
C HIS A 757 -24.40 -14.76 8.45
N ASN A 758 -23.58 -13.75 8.11
CA ASN A 758 -23.60 -12.43 8.77
C ASN A 758 -24.17 -11.33 7.88
N GLN A 759 -24.77 -10.32 8.51
CA GLN A 759 -25.04 -9.05 7.86
C GLN A 759 -23.71 -8.39 7.41
N SER A 760 -23.52 -8.19 6.11
CA SER A 760 -22.29 -7.64 5.48
C SER A 760 -21.49 -6.59 6.27
N PRO A 761 -22.05 -5.48 6.80
CA PRO A 761 -21.29 -4.49 7.58
C PRO A 761 -20.60 -5.06 8.82
N ARG A 762 -21.10 -6.15 9.42
CA ARG A 762 -20.48 -6.82 10.58
C ARG A 762 -19.15 -7.48 10.21
N ASN A 763 -19.05 -8.04 9.01
CA ASN A 763 -17.80 -8.59 8.48
C ASN A 763 -16.75 -7.49 8.27
N THR A 764 -17.18 -6.32 7.78
CA THR A 764 -16.32 -5.14 7.64
C THR A 764 -15.82 -4.63 9.00
N TYR A 765 -16.71 -4.52 9.99
CA TYR A 765 -16.33 -4.14 11.36
C TYR A 765 -15.33 -5.12 11.96
N GLN A 766 -15.56 -6.44 11.82
CA GLN A 766 -14.60 -7.42 12.32
C GLN A 766 -13.25 -7.29 11.63
N SER A 767 -13.24 -7.12 10.31
CA SER A 767 -12.02 -6.97 9.52
C SER A 767 -11.17 -5.78 10.00
N ALA A 768 -11.79 -4.69 10.47
CA ALA A 768 -11.10 -3.56 11.09
C ALA A 768 -10.73 -3.78 12.56
N MET A 769 -11.57 -4.48 13.34
CA MET A 769 -11.38 -4.74 14.78
C MET A 769 -10.33 -5.81 15.05
N GLY A 770 -10.24 -6.87 14.24
CA GLY A 770 -9.22 -7.92 14.37
C GLY A 770 -7.79 -7.39 14.21
N LYS A 771 -7.60 -6.29 13.48
CA LYS A 771 -6.32 -5.57 13.38
C LYS A 771 -5.95 -4.81 14.67
N GLN A 772 -6.86 -4.73 15.66
CA GLN A 772 -6.66 -4.13 16.97
C GLN A 772 -6.62 -5.17 18.12
N ALA A 773 -6.76 -6.45 17.79
CA ALA A 773 -6.64 -7.55 18.74
C ALA A 773 -5.22 -7.64 19.33
N MET A 774 -5.10 -8.42 20.40
CA MET A 774 -3.85 -8.69 21.12
C MET A 774 -3.55 -10.19 21.06
N GLY A 775 -2.31 -10.55 20.78
CA GLY A 775 -1.90 -11.94 20.58
C GLY A 775 -0.39 -12.08 20.53
N VAL A 776 0.09 -13.22 20.02
CA VAL A 776 1.49 -13.36 19.63
C VAL A 776 1.63 -12.86 18.20
N PHE A 777 2.57 -11.94 17.94
CA PHE A 777 2.81 -11.41 16.59
C PHE A 777 3.98 -12.10 15.87
N LEU A 778 4.99 -12.55 16.63
CA LEU A 778 6.12 -13.39 16.24
C LEU A 778 6.61 -14.13 17.49
N THR A 779 7.30 -15.27 17.33
CA THR A 779 7.85 -16.04 18.47
C THR A 779 9.07 -15.35 19.11
N ASN A 780 9.89 -14.65 18.33
CA ASN A 780 11.13 -13.99 18.77
C ASN A 780 10.93 -12.63 19.48
N TYR A 781 9.71 -12.30 19.95
CA TYR A 781 9.43 -11.03 20.62
C TYR A 781 10.32 -10.77 21.85
N SER A 782 10.72 -11.83 22.56
CA SER A 782 11.52 -11.77 23.78
C SER A 782 12.90 -11.15 23.56
N VAL A 783 13.50 -11.35 22.38
CA VAL A 783 14.82 -10.81 22.01
C VAL A 783 14.72 -9.52 21.18
N ARG A 784 13.50 -9.09 20.80
CA ARG A 784 13.27 -7.94 19.92
C ARG A 784 12.95 -6.66 20.72
N MET A 785 13.61 -5.56 20.36
CA MET A 785 13.47 -4.28 21.06
C MET A 785 12.48 -3.35 20.33
N ASP A 786 11.19 -3.65 20.47
CA ASP A 786 10.10 -2.86 19.88
C ASP A 786 9.68 -1.66 20.71
N THR A 787 9.22 -0.58 20.06
CA THR A 787 8.71 0.61 20.75
C THR A 787 7.49 0.31 21.63
N MET A 788 6.60 -0.57 21.18
CA MET A 788 5.44 -1.06 21.93
C MET A 788 5.09 -2.48 21.48
N ALA A 789 4.84 -3.39 22.42
CA ALA A 789 4.29 -4.71 22.14
C ALA A 789 3.22 -5.08 23.18
N ASN A 790 2.17 -5.78 22.73
CA ASN A 790 1.07 -6.28 23.55
C ASN A 790 0.93 -7.78 23.30
N ILE A 791 1.12 -8.60 24.32
CA ILE A 791 1.18 -10.06 24.17
C ILE A 791 0.26 -10.72 25.19
N LEU A 792 -0.58 -11.63 24.71
CA LEU A 792 -1.52 -12.39 25.54
C LEU A 792 -0.79 -13.48 26.34
N TYR A 793 -1.15 -13.71 27.59
CA TYR A 793 -0.50 -14.72 28.45
C TYR A 793 -0.73 -16.15 27.95
N TYR A 794 -1.98 -16.47 27.59
CA TYR A 794 -2.41 -17.83 27.22
C TYR A 794 -3.24 -17.78 25.92
N PRO A 795 -2.65 -17.47 24.76
CA PRO A 795 -3.36 -17.56 23.48
C PRO A 795 -3.88 -18.99 23.27
N GLN A 796 -5.08 -19.13 22.73
CA GLN A 796 -5.69 -20.43 22.45
C GLN A 796 -6.03 -20.56 20.97
N LYS A 797 -6.12 -21.79 20.45
CA LYS A 797 -6.72 -22.05 19.15
C LYS A 797 -8.23 -21.72 19.21
N PRO A 798 -8.82 -21.04 18.21
CA PRO A 798 -10.29 -20.99 18.11
C PRO A 798 -10.87 -22.41 17.96
N LEU A 799 -12.09 -22.64 18.45
CA LEU A 799 -12.77 -23.94 18.32
C LEU A 799 -13.50 -24.09 16.97
N GLY A 800 -14.16 -23.02 16.51
CA GLY A 800 -14.67 -22.90 15.15
C GLY A 800 -13.64 -22.25 14.24
N THR A 801 -12.93 -23.04 13.43
CA THR A 801 -11.82 -22.57 12.58
C THR A 801 -12.22 -22.63 11.10
N THR A 802 -11.60 -21.81 10.25
CA THR A 802 -11.77 -21.94 8.80
C THR A 802 -10.55 -22.66 8.25
N ARG A 803 -10.70 -23.50 7.21
CA ARG A 803 -9.58 -24.22 6.58
C ARG A 803 -8.46 -23.25 6.15
N SER A 804 -8.83 -22.04 5.69
CA SER A 804 -7.89 -20.94 5.39
C SER A 804 -6.99 -20.49 6.56
N MET A 805 -7.35 -20.75 7.83
CA MET A 805 -6.51 -20.40 8.98
C MET A 805 -5.17 -21.14 9.00
N GLU A 806 -5.10 -22.31 8.37
CA GLU A 806 -3.89 -23.13 8.27
C GLU A 806 -2.81 -22.48 7.40
N TYR A 807 -3.20 -21.85 6.29
CA TYR A 807 -2.28 -21.07 5.45
C TYR A 807 -1.88 -19.75 6.12
N LEU A 808 -2.81 -19.13 6.86
CA LEU A 808 -2.56 -17.93 7.64
C LEU A 808 -1.79 -18.16 8.95
N LYS A 809 -1.44 -19.42 9.28
CA LYS A 809 -0.79 -19.84 10.54
C LYS A 809 -1.44 -19.24 11.81
N PHE A 810 -2.76 -19.04 11.76
CA PHE A 810 -3.52 -18.38 12.84
C PHE A 810 -3.73 -19.31 14.04
N ARG A 811 -3.73 -20.62 13.79
CA ARG A 811 -3.84 -21.67 14.80
C ARG A 811 -2.55 -21.80 15.63
N GLU A 812 -1.41 -21.50 15.01
CA GLU A 812 -0.07 -21.51 15.58
C GLU A 812 0.23 -20.20 16.32
N LEU A 813 -0.25 -19.06 15.82
CA LEU A 813 -0.10 -17.73 16.44
C LEU A 813 -1.45 -17.02 16.69
N PRO A 814 -2.22 -17.41 17.73
CA PRO A 814 -3.55 -16.88 17.98
C PRO A 814 -3.58 -15.46 18.57
N ALA A 815 -4.75 -14.83 18.45
CA ALA A 815 -5.05 -13.45 18.86
C ALA A 815 -6.25 -13.31 19.82
N GLY A 816 -6.49 -14.31 20.66
CA GLY A 816 -7.67 -14.40 21.53
C GLY A 816 -7.71 -15.67 22.37
N GLN A 817 -8.84 -15.89 23.03
CA GLN A 817 -9.10 -17.05 23.89
C GLN A 817 -10.56 -17.50 23.74
N ASN A 818 -10.81 -18.79 23.90
CA ASN A 818 -12.17 -19.29 24.08
C ASN A 818 -12.64 -18.93 25.49
N ALA A 819 -13.81 -18.31 25.58
CA ALA A 819 -14.50 -17.97 26.81
C ALA A 819 -15.86 -18.66 26.82
N ILE A 820 -16.35 -19.07 27.99
CA ILE A 820 -17.70 -19.59 28.13
C ILE A 820 -18.68 -18.42 28.17
N VAL A 821 -19.55 -18.32 27.15
CA VAL A 821 -20.47 -17.19 26.97
C VAL A 821 -21.90 -17.59 27.26
N ALA A 822 -22.59 -16.76 28.04
CA ALA A 822 -24.03 -16.84 28.27
C ALA A 822 -24.73 -15.61 27.65
N ILE A 823 -25.87 -15.81 26.99
CA ILE A 823 -26.69 -14.72 26.44
C ILE A 823 -27.91 -14.53 27.36
N ALA A 824 -27.84 -13.56 28.26
CA ALA A 824 -28.86 -13.33 29.29
C ALA A 824 -28.91 -11.88 29.79
N CYS A 825 -30.11 -11.40 30.13
CA CYS A 825 -30.26 -10.18 30.92
C CYS A 825 -29.98 -10.50 32.40
N TYR A 826 -28.86 -10.04 32.94
CA TYR A 826 -28.48 -10.26 34.35
C TYR A 826 -27.99 -8.94 34.96
N SER A 827 -28.50 -8.58 36.14
CA SER A 827 -28.12 -7.40 36.95
C SER A 827 -28.07 -6.01 36.28
N GLY A 828 -28.45 -5.86 35.01
CA GLY A 828 -28.44 -4.59 34.26
C GLY A 828 -27.08 -4.16 33.71
N TYR A 829 -25.96 -4.60 34.29
CA TYR A 829 -24.58 -4.21 33.92
C TYR A 829 -24.04 -4.80 32.60
N ASN A 830 -24.92 -5.32 31.73
CA ASN A 830 -24.59 -5.74 30.36
C ASN A 830 -25.44 -5.02 29.27
N GLN A 831 -26.19 -3.98 29.62
CA GLN A 831 -26.94 -3.16 28.66
C GLN A 831 -26.02 -2.30 27.76
N GLU A 832 -26.52 -1.87 26.60
CA GLU A 832 -25.82 -0.91 25.70
C GLU A 832 -24.34 -1.25 25.44
N ASP A 833 -24.07 -2.45 24.93
CA ASP A 833 -22.73 -2.99 24.62
C ASP A 833 -21.77 -3.15 25.81
N SER A 834 -22.26 -3.05 27.06
CA SER A 834 -21.50 -3.54 28.20
C SER A 834 -21.58 -5.07 28.32
N MET A 835 -20.61 -5.67 29.01
CA MET A 835 -20.57 -7.09 29.34
C MET A 835 -20.26 -7.29 30.82
N ILE A 836 -20.81 -8.36 31.38
CA ILE A 836 -20.43 -8.86 32.70
C ILE A 836 -19.35 -9.90 32.50
N MET A 837 -18.26 -9.83 33.27
CA MET A 837 -17.16 -10.80 33.20
C MET A 837 -16.90 -11.46 34.57
N ASN A 838 -16.51 -12.73 34.56
CA ASN A 838 -16.21 -13.50 35.76
C ASN A 838 -14.87 -13.11 36.37
N GLN A 839 -14.89 -12.45 37.52
CA GLN A 839 -13.70 -12.05 38.27
C GLN A 839 -12.82 -13.26 38.61
N SER A 840 -13.41 -14.39 38.99
CA SER A 840 -12.64 -15.59 39.33
C SER A 840 -11.89 -16.16 38.11
N SER A 841 -12.37 -15.94 36.89
CA SER A 841 -11.65 -16.30 35.66
C SER A 841 -10.54 -15.29 35.35
N ILE A 842 -10.77 -13.99 35.55
CA ILE A 842 -9.73 -12.94 35.45
C ILE A 842 -8.59 -13.18 36.46
N ASP A 843 -8.93 -13.62 37.67
CA ASP A 843 -7.99 -13.95 38.75
C ASP A 843 -7.12 -15.17 38.43
N ARG A 844 -7.68 -16.14 37.70
CA ARG A 844 -6.94 -17.31 37.17
C ARG A 844 -6.06 -16.99 35.97
N GLY A 845 -6.38 -15.93 35.21
CA GLY A 845 -5.54 -15.46 34.10
C GLY A 845 -6.27 -15.15 32.79
N LEU A 846 -7.60 -15.24 32.76
CA LEU A 846 -8.39 -14.89 31.57
C LEU A 846 -8.00 -13.49 31.07
N PHE A 847 -7.71 -13.42 29.77
CA PHE A 847 -7.28 -12.26 28.99
C PHE A 847 -6.12 -11.41 29.53
N ARG A 848 -5.30 -11.91 30.47
CA ARG A 848 -4.10 -11.19 30.94
C ARG A 848 -3.09 -10.97 29.82
N SER A 849 -2.45 -9.80 29.80
CA SER A 849 -1.48 -9.43 28.76
C SER A 849 -0.23 -8.77 29.33
N LEU A 850 0.92 -9.03 28.71
CA LEU A 850 2.14 -8.25 28.87
C LEU A 850 2.09 -7.03 27.95
N PHE A 851 2.42 -5.86 28.50
CA PHE A 851 2.74 -4.66 27.73
C PHE A 851 4.23 -4.37 27.86
N PHE A 852 4.92 -4.25 26.74
CA PHE A 852 6.32 -3.84 26.66
C PHE A 852 6.40 -2.45 26.03
N ARG A 853 7.27 -1.59 26.55
CA ARG A 853 7.71 -0.36 25.89
C ARG A 853 9.24 -0.30 25.91
N SER A 854 9.85 0.03 24.78
CA SER A 854 11.25 0.44 24.76
C SER A 854 11.40 1.96 24.71
N TYR A 855 12.43 2.43 25.40
CA TYR A 855 12.97 3.77 25.36
C TYR A 855 14.37 3.69 24.75
N MET A 856 14.76 4.70 23.98
CA MET A 856 16.08 4.76 23.36
C MET A 856 16.65 6.16 23.46
N ASP A 857 17.96 6.24 23.68
CA ASP A 857 18.74 7.48 23.65
C ASP A 857 20.12 7.18 23.07
N GLN A 858 20.82 8.23 22.64
CA GLN A 858 22.17 8.14 22.07
C GLN A 858 22.98 9.35 22.49
N GLU A 859 24.27 9.18 22.71
CA GLU A 859 25.19 10.31 22.85
C GLU A 859 25.20 11.09 21.52
N LYS A 860 25.22 12.43 21.60
CA LYS A 860 25.34 13.30 20.44
C LYS A 860 26.61 14.13 20.57
N ARG A 861 27.27 14.34 19.44
CA ARG A 861 28.37 15.30 19.34
C ARG A 861 27.79 16.68 18.99
N ILE A 862 28.13 17.69 19.80
CA ILE A 862 27.72 19.08 19.64
C ILE A 862 28.96 19.87 19.21
N GLY A 863 28.99 20.34 17.96
CA GLY A 863 30.21 20.88 17.37
C GLY A 863 31.23 19.78 17.05
N MET A 864 32.54 20.08 17.15
CA MET A 864 33.60 19.16 16.70
C MET A 864 34.10 18.18 17.78
N SER A 865 34.06 18.55 19.06
CA SER A 865 34.68 17.79 20.16
C SER A 865 33.78 17.51 21.36
N ILE A 866 32.80 18.37 21.62
CA ILE A 866 31.93 18.26 22.80
C ILE A 866 30.93 17.11 22.57
N THR A 867 30.95 16.12 23.44
CA THR A 867 30.09 14.93 23.36
C THR A 867 29.26 14.81 24.63
N GLU A 868 27.97 14.50 24.49
CA GLU A 868 27.08 14.16 25.62
C GLU A 868 27.51 12.82 26.23
N SER A 869 27.39 12.66 27.56
CA SER A 869 27.73 11.42 28.26
C SER A 869 26.52 10.80 28.96
N PHE A 870 26.44 9.47 28.93
CA PHE A 870 25.67 8.70 29.91
C PHE A 870 26.47 8.60 31.22
N GLU A 871 25.88 9.12 32.30
CA GLU A 871 26.44 9.14 33.66
C GLU A 871 25.32 9.48 34.65
N LYS A 872 25.50 9.16 35.93
CA LYS A 872 24.58 9.55 37.00
C LYS A 872 24.71 11.06 37.33
N PRO A 873 23.73 11.91 37.00
CA PRO A 873 23.83 13.35 37.27
C PRO A 873 23.69 13.66 38.77
N GLN A 874 24.40 14.67 39.25
CA GLN A 874 24.29 15.15 40.63
C GLN A 874 23.78 16.61 40.69
N ARG A 875 23.08 16.97 41.76
CA ARG A 875 22.55 18.35 41.95
C ARG A 875 23.65 19.41 42.09
N THR A 876 24.87 18.99 42.44
CA THR A 876 26.05 19.86 42.57
C THR A 876 26.61 20.28 41.21
N ASN A 877 26.71 19.34 40.26
CA ASN A 877 27.36 19.56 38.96
C ASN A 877 26.40 19.81 37.79
N THR A 878 25.12 19.42 37.91
CA THR A 878 24.12 19.61 36.84
C THR A 878 23.18 20.79 37.03
N LEU A 879 22.98 21.54 35.95
CA LEU A 879 22.00 22.61 35.79
C LEU A 879 20.67 22.03 35.27
N ARG A 880 19.55 22.52 35.83
CA ARG A 880 18.17 22.17 35.44
C ARG A 880 17.86 20.66 35.48
N MET A 881 18.37 19.97 36.50
CA MET A 881 17.98 18.60 36.83
C MET A 881 16.45 18.48 36.92
N LYS A 882 15.87 17.45 36.30
CA LYS A 882 14.42 17.21 36.32
C LYS A 882 13.96 16.72 37.71
N HIS A 883 12.64 16.73 37.92
CA HIS A 883 12.03 16.43 39.22
C HIS A 883 11.96 14.94 39.59
N GLY A 884 12.39 14.04 38.70
CA GLY A 884 12.33 12.59 38.91
C GLY A 884 13.40 12.02 39.85
N THR A 885 13.26 10.75 40.17
CA THR A 885 14.23 9.99 40.98
C THR A 885 15.41 9.55 40.13
N TYR A 886 16.64 9.86 40.55
CA TYR A 886 17.89 9.39 39.92
C TYR A 886 18.61 8.32 40.74
N ASP A 887 18.13 8.04 41.95
CA ASP A 887 18.79 7.12 42.89
C ASP A 887 18.88 5.69 42.35
N LYS A 888 17.90 5.31 41.52
CA LYS A 888 17.78 4.01 40.84
C LYS A 888 18.70 3.82 39.62
N LEU A 889 19.47 4.85 39.26
CA LEU A 889 20.49 4.75 38.22
C LEU A 889 21.80 4.25 38.83
N ASP A 890 22.52 3.41 38.11
CA ASP A 890 23.90 3.05 38.39
C ASP A 890 24.85 4.16 37.91
N ASP A 891 26.16 4.04 38.16
CA ASP A 891 27.14 5.12 37.89
C ASP A 891 27.28 5.45 36.40
N ASP A 892 27.00 4.48 35.51
CA ASP A 892 26.93 4.66 34.06
C ASP A 892 25.70 5.46 33.59
N GLY A 893 24.82 5.85 34.53
CA GLY A 893 23.57 6.55 34.26
C GLY A 893 22.45 5.65 33.77
N LEU A 894 22.59 4.32 33.79
CA LEU A 894 21.55 3.40 33.34
C LEU A 894 20.91 2.69 34.53
N ILE A 895 19.87 1.88 34.27
CA ILE A 895 19.12 1.17 35.30
C ILE A 895 19.24 -0.34 35.09
N ALA A 896 19.63 -1.08 36.14
CA ALA A 896 19.71 -2.53 36.07
C ALA A 896 18.37 -3.21 35.72
N PRO A 897 18.36 -4.27 34.89
CA PRO A 897 17.20 -5.13 34.70
C PRO A 897 16.69 -5.71 36.04
N GLY A 898 15.37 -5.86 36.17
CA GLY A 898 14.70 -6.31 37.39
C GLY A 898 14.28 -5.18 38.34
N VAL A 899 14.81 -3.96 38.20
CA VAL A 899 14.41 -2.82 39.02
C VAL A 899 12.98 -2.36 38.69
N ARG A 900 12.20 -2.06 39.74
CA ARG A 900 10.83 -1.51 39.61
C ARG A 900 10.85 0.01 39.40
N VAL A 901 10.21 0.46 38.34
CA VAL A 901 10.10 1.88 37.94
C VAL A 901 8.64 2.32 37.87
N SER A 902 8.37 3.59 38.19
CA SER A 902 7.03 4.16 38.19
C SER A 902 7.05 5.67 37.95
N GLY A 903 6.09 6.16 37.18
CA GLY A 903 5.86 7.61 37.04
C GLY A 903 7.02 8.34 36.37
N ASP A 904 7.59 9.32 37.07
CA ASP A 904 8.68 10.18 36.58
C ASP A 904 10.09 9.68 36.96
N ASP A 905 10.22 8.42 37.38
CA ASP A 905 11.53 7.78 37.62
C ASP A 905 12.44 7.90 36.37
N MET A 906 13.71 8.24 36.60
CA MET A 906 14.70 8.32 35.52
C MET A 906 15.20 6.92 35.16
N ILE A 907 15.24 6.62 33.86
CA ILE A 907 15.70 5.33 33.33
C ILE A 907 16.98 5.46 32.50
N ILE A 908 17.30 6.67 32.03
CA ILE A 908 18.54 6.99 31.32
C ILE A 908 19.01 8.36 31.83
N GLY A 909 20.03 8.37 32.69
CA GLY A 909 20.82 9.51 33.12
C GLY A 909 21.75 9.98 32.02
N LYS A 910 21.58 11.22 31.57
CA LYS A 910 22.32 11.78 30.45
C LYS A 910 22.66 13.23 30.71
N THR A 911 23.90 13.62 30.44
CA THR A 911 24.38 14.99 30.65
C THR A 911 24.96 15.60 29.37
N THR A 912 24.67 16.89 29.19
CA THR A 912 25.22 17.71 28.11
C THR A 912 26.16 18.75 28.73
N PRO A 913 27.49 18.66 28.54
CA PRO A 913 28.42 19.68 29.04
C PRO A 913 28.13 21.06 28.41
N ILE A 914 28.25 22.11 29.23
CA ILE A 914 27.95 23.51 28.86
C ILE A 914 29.27 24.26 28.61
N PRO A 915 29.41 25.04 27.51
CA PRO A 915 30.59 25.87 27.29
C PRO A 915 30.87 26.84 28.46
N PRO A 916 32.13 27.18 28.77
CA PRO A 916 32.45 28.17 29.80
C PRO A 916 31.79 29.52 29.52
N ASP A 917 31.75 29.96 28.26
CA ASP A 917 31.28 31.30 27.86
C ASP A 917 29.76 31.45 27.73
N ALA A 918 28.97 30.40 28.02
CA ALA A 918 27.51 30.43 27.91
C ALA A 918 26.85 31.10 29.13
N GLU A 919 26.43 32.37 28.98
CA GLU A 919 25.63 33.09 29.99
C GLU A 919 24.14 32.68 29.96
N GLU A 920 23.79 31.57 30.61
CA GLU A 920 22.41 31.12 30.76
C GLU A 920 21.61 31.93 31.80
N LEU A 921 21.26 33.18 31.45
CA LEU A 921 20.26 34.02 32.13
C LEU A 921 20.51 34.22 33.65
N GLY A 922 21.78 34.18 34.08
CA GLY A 922 22.17 34.38 35.49
C GLY A 922 21.79 33.24 36.44
N GLN A 923 21.32 32.08 35.96
CA GLN A 923 20.99 30.91 36.81
C GLN A 923 22.20 30.00 37.09
N ARG A 924 23.37 30.31 36.53
CA ARG A 924 24.55 29.45 36.53
C ARG A 924 25.49 29.79 37.70
N THR A 925 25.94 28.78 38.42
CA THR A 925 27.07 28.88 39.36
C THR A 925 28.33 28.30 38.69
N ALA A 926 29.52 28.66 39.17
CA ALA A 926 30.78 28.14 38.63
C ALA A 926 30.92 26.60 38.71
N PHE A 927 30.19 25.96 39.63
CA PHE A 927 30.16 24.50 39.80
C PHE A 927 29.26 23.78 38.77
N HIS A 928 28.32 24.49 38.13
CA HIS A 928 27.42 23.91 37.15
C HIS A 928 28.08 23.88 35.75
N SER A 929 28.76 22.77 35.46
CA SER A 929 29.45 22.50 34.20
C SER A 929 28.63 21.69 33.20
N LYS A 930 27.57 21.00 33.66
CA LYS A 930 26.74 20.11 32.85
C LYS A 930 25.26 20.52 32.92
N ARG A 931 24.49 20.24 31.86
CA ARG A 931 23.03 20.34 31.82
C ARG A 931 22.44 18.93 31.85
N ASP A 932 21.33 18.76 32.55
CA ASP A 932 20.56 17.52 32.50
C ASP A 932 19.81 17.34 31.17
N ALA A 933 20.02 16.20 30.52
CA ALA A 933 19.34 15.76 29.30
C ALA A 933 18.64 14.39 29.47
N SER A 934 18.58 13.86 30.70
CA SER A 934 18.12 12.52 31.06
C SER A 934 16.71 12.18 30.56
N THR A 935 16.43 10.93 30.24
CA THR A 935 15.11 10.47 29.78
C THR A 935 14.35 9.77 30.93
N PRO A 936 13.21 10.33 31.40
CA PRO A 936 12.34 9.66 32.37
C PRO A 936 11.43 8.62 31.71
N LEU A 937 10.86 7.74 32.54
CA LEU A 937 9.65 7.01 32.20
C LEU A 937 8.48 8.00 31.97
N ARG A 938 7.41 7.53 31.33
CA ARG A 938 6.16 8.30 31.23
C ARG A 938 5.41 8.26 32.56
N SER A 939 4.97 9.41 33.05
CA SER A 939 4.21 9.57 34.29
C SER A 939 2.99 8.64 34.45
N THR A 940 2.34 8.26 33.34
CA THR A 940 1.17 7.36 33.30
C THR A 940 1.53 5.88 33.21
N GLU A 941 2.81 5.53 33.26
CA GLU A 941 3.32 4.17 33.10
C GLU A 941 4.15 3.74 34.33
N ASN A 942 4.17 2.43 34.57
CA ASN A 942 4.99 1.79 35.59
C ASN A 942 5.37 0.39 35.09
N GLY A 943 6.32 -0.25 35.76
CA GLY A 943 6.71 -1.61 35.41
C GLY A 943 8.01 -2.06 36.05
N ILE A 944 8.60 -3.06 35.42
CA ILE A 944 9.91 -3.63 35.77
C ILE A 944 10.79 -3.48 34.53
N VAL A 945 12.04 -3.04 34.72
CA VAL A 945 13.04 -3.03 33.64
C VAL A 945 13.28 -4.47 33.22
N ASP A 946 13.06 -4.76 31.95
CA ASP A 946 13.05 -6.12 31.41
C ASP A 946 14.41 -6.49 30.80
N GLN A 947 14.94 -5.59 29.98
CA GLN A 947 16.26 -5.74 29.36
C GLN A 947 16.82 -4.36 29.00
N VAL A 948 18.13 -4.18 29.23
CA VAL A 948 18.89 -3.03 28.75
C VAL A 948 19.90 -3.52 27.72
N LEU A 949 19.99 -2.80 26.60
CA LEU A 949 20.95 -3.02 25.54
C LEU A 949 21.82 -1.77 25.40
N ILE A 950 23.12 -1.96 25.51
CA ILE A 950 24.14 -0.94 25.24
C ILE A 950 24.88 -1.38 23.97
N THR A 951 25.04 -0.48 23.01
CA THR A 951 25.74 -0.73 21.74
C THR A 951 26.30 0.58 21.19
N THR A 952 26.99 0.53 20.05
CA THR A 952 27.48 1.72 19.32
C THR A 952 26.55 2.08 18.16
N ASN A 953 26.42 3.38 17.89
CA ASN A 953 25.79 3.87 16.67
C ASN A 953 26.78 3.83 15.47
N GLN A 954 26.36 4.33 14.30
CA GLN A 954 27.21 4.40 13.10
C GLN A 954 28.43 5.33 13.23
N GLU A 955 28.47 6.19 14.26
CA GLU A 955 29.50 7.20 14.50
C GLU A 955 30.45 6.80 15.65
N GLY A 956 30.33 5.55 16.15
CA GLY A 956 31.09 5.03 17.29
C GLY A 956 30.64 5.54 18.68
N LEU A 957 29.58 6.34 18.75
CA LEU A 957 29.04 6.89 20.00
C LEU A 957 28.13 5.87 20.72
N LYS A 958 28.01 5.96 22.05
CA LYS A 958 27.15 5.03 22.81
C LYS A 958 25.68 5.24 22.46
N PHE A 959 24.99 4.12 22.32
CA PHE A 959 23.58 4.02 21.99
C PHE A 959 22.91 3.03 22.95
N VAL A 960 21.82 3.44 23.59
CA VAL A 960 21.17 2.66 24.65
C VAL A 960 19.69 2.45 24.33
N LYS A 961 19.22 1.22 24.56
CA LYS A 961 17.81 0.82 24.54
C LYS A 961 17.42 0.17 25.86
N VAL A 962 16.44 0.76 26.56
CA VAL A 962 15.87 0.23 27.80
C VAL A 962 14.45 -0.26 27.53
N ARG A 963 14.19 -1.56 27.70
CA ARG A 963 12.83 -2.14 27.62
C ARG A 963 12.26 -2.28 29.02
N VAL A 964 11.06 -1.75 29.22
CA VAL A 964 10.27 -1.87 30.45
C VAL A 964 9.04 -2.71 30.14
N ARG A 965 8.70 -3.66 31.02
CA ARG A 965 7.48 -4.48 30.93
C ARG A 965 6.53 -4.21 32.08
N THR A 966 5.24 -4.35 31.81
CA THR A 966 4.18 -4.35 32.82
C THR A 966 3.10 -5.36 32.46
N THR A 967 2.36 -5.83 33.46
CA THR A 967 1.27 -6.79 33.29
C THR A 967 -0.05 -6.04 33.38
N LYS A 968 -0.87 -6.14 32.33
CA LYS A 968 -2.21 -5.55 32.28
C LYS A 968 -3.25 -6.65 32.42
N VAL A 969 -3.91 -6.69 33.57
CA VAL A 969 -5.08 -7.53 33.85
C VAL A 969 -6.32 -6.85 33.24
N PRO A 970 -7.35 -7.57 32.78
CA PRO A 970 -8.64 -6.99 32.42
C PRO A 970 -9.25 -6.13 33.54
N GLN A 971 -9.82 -4.99 33.18
CA GLN A 971 -10.50 -4.06 34.09
C GLN A 971 -11.82 -3.54 33.50
N ILE A 972 -12.67 -2.94 34.35
CA ILE A 972 -13.90 -2.26 33.92
C ILE A 972 -13.54 -1.16 32.89
N GLY A 973 -14.28 -1.11 31.78
CA GLY A 973 -14.00 -0.21 30.65
C GLY A 973 -12.98 -0.72 29.62
N ASP A 974 -12.29 -1.85 29.86
CA ASP A 974 -11.50 -2.52 28.83
C ASP A 974 -12.41 -3.13 27.74
N LYS A 975 -11.86 -3.20 26.53
CA LYS A 975 -12.60 -3.54 25.31
C LYS A 975 -12.32 -4.95 24.83
N PHE A 976 -13.39 -5.67 24.53
CA PHE A 976 -13.36 -7.02 23.97
C PHE A 976 -14.30 -7.09 22.76
N ALA A 977 -14.05 -8.01 21.85
CA ALA A 977 -14.95 -8.31 20.74
C ALA A 977 -15.00 -9.81 20.44
N SER A 978 -16.14 -10.31 19.97
CA SER A 978 -16.20 -11.62 19.29
C SER A 978 -15.62 -11.50 17.87
N ARG A 979 -15.65 -12.59 17.09
CA ARG A 979 -15.26 -12.60 15.67
C ARG A 979 -16.35 -12.08 14.71
N HIS A 980 -17.39 -11.41 15.20
CA HIS A 980 -18.54 -10.93 14.39
C HIS A 980 -18.79 -9.42 14.48
N GLY A 981 -17.76 -8.62 14.76
CA GLY A 981 -17.91 -7.17 14.91
C GLY A 981 -18.72 -6.76 16.15
N GLN A 982 -18.87 -7.67 17.12
CA GLN A 982 -19.59 -7.49 18.37
C GLN A 982 -18.62 -6.99 19.45
N LYS A 983 -18.31 -5.69 19.41
CA LYS A 983 -17.45 -5.02 20.38
C LYS A 983 -18.25 -4.55 21.59
N GLY A 984 -17.69 -4.75 22.78
CA GLY A 984 -18.23 -4.20 24.02
C GLY A 984 -17.16 -3.80 25.03
N THR A 985 -17.58 -3.35 26.21
CA THR A 985 -16.71 -3.05 27.36
C THR A 985 -17.16 -3.76 28.63
N ILE A 986 -16.23 -4.17 29.51
CA ILE A 986 -16.62 -4.69 30.83
C ILE A 986 -17.36 -3.60 31.60
N GLY A 987 -18.60 -3.87 32.02
CA GLY A 987 -19.44 -2.99 32.85
C GLY A 987 -19.26 -3.27 34.35
N ILE A 988 -19.23 -4.54 34.73
CA ILE A 988 -18.93 -5.01 36.10
C ILE A 988 -18.26 -6.38 36.04
N THR A 989 -17.58 -6.77 37.13
CA THR A 989 -17.12 -8.15 37.34
C THR A 989 -17.76 -8.76 38.58
N TYR A 990 -18.13 -10.04 38.49
CA TYR A 990 -18.69 -10.82 39.60
C TYR A 990 -17.83 -12.05 39.87
N ARG A 991 -17.75 -12.48 41.12
CA ARG A 991 -17.06 -13.73 41.49
C ARG A 991 -17.97 -14.94 41.22
N ARG A 992 -17.39 -16.15 41.25
CA ARG A 992 -18.10 -17.39 40.88
C ARG A 992 -19.44 -17.58 41.62
N GLU A 993 -19.49 -17.22 42.90
CA GLU A 993 -20.67 -17.35 43.77
C GLU A 993 -21.85 -16.44 43.38
N ASP A 994 -21.58 -15.29 42.78
CA ASP A 994 -22.59 -14.30 42.38
C ASP A 994 -23.10 -14.51 40.94
N MET A 995 -22.40 -15.35 40.18
CA MET A 995 -22.69 -15.65 38.77
C MET A 995 -23.76 -16.76 38.64
N PRO A 996 -24.57 -16.75 37.57
CA PRO A 996 -25.47 -17.86 37.28
C PRO A 996 -24.68 -19.13 36.95
N PHE A 997 -25.18 -20.29 37.38
CA PHE A 997 -24.54 -21.58 37.16
C PHE A 997 -25.51 -22.60 36.55
N THR A 998 -24.99 -23.55 35.77
CA THR A 998 -25.77 -24.66 35.17
C THR A 998 -26.03 -25.77 36.20
N ALA A 999 -26.90 -26.74 35.89
CA ALA A 999 -27.10 -27.92 36.75
C ALA A 999 -25.79 -28.73 36.97
N GLU A 1000 -24.87 -28.68 36.00
CA GLU A 1000 -23.54 -29.30 36.03
C GLU A 1000 -22.50 -28.47 36.82
N GLY A 1001 -22.88 -27.28 37.32
CA GLY A 1001 -21.98 -26.39 38.07
C GLY A 1001 -21.01 -25.57 37.21
N VAL A 1002 -21.23 -25.53 35.89
CA VAL A 1002 -20.50 -24.66 34.95
C VAL A 1002 -20.97 -23.22 35.14
N VAL A 1003 -20.03 -22.28 35.09
CA VAL A 1003 -20.26 -20.84 35.29
C VAL A 1003 -19.68 -20.10 34.09
N PRO A 1004 -20.40 -19.15 33.47
CA PRO A 1004 -19.87 -18.41 32.33
C PRO A 1004 -18.69 -17.54 32.73
N ASP A 1005 -17.77 -17.35 31.78
CA ASP A 1005 -16.71 -16.34 31.87
C ASP A 1005 -17.25 -14.95 31.52
N LEU A 1006 -18.26 -14.89 30.65
CA LEU A 1006 -18.78 -13.65 30.07
C LEU A 1006 -20.30 -13.75 29.83
N ILE A 1007 -21.04 -12.71 30.19
CA ILE A 1007 -22.48 -12.62 29.91
C ILE A 1007 -22.77 -11.41 29.03
N ILE A 1008 -23.27 -11.64 27.81
CA ILE A 1008 -23.77 -10.60 26.90
C ILE A 1008 -25.29 -10.48 26.99
N ASN A 1009 -25.80 -9.30 26.64
CA ASN A 1009 -27.23 -9.03 26.66
C ASN A 1009 -27.93 -9.48 25.35
N PRO A 1010 -29.07 -10.20 25.44
CA PRO A 1010 -29.87 -10.62 24.28
C PRO A 1010 -30.21 -9.52 23.28
N HIS A 1011 -30.44 -8.27 23.72
CA HIS A 1011 -30.82 -7.16 22.84
C HIS A 1011 -29.77 -6.82 21.77
N ALA A 1012 -28.51 -7.26 21.96
CA ALA A 1012 -27.46 -7.05 20.99
C ALA A 1012 -27.53 -8.00 19.76
N ILE A 1013 -28.41 -9.02 19.76
CA ILE A 1013 -28.54 -9.94 18.62
C ILE A 1013 -29.54 -9.42 17.55
N PRO A 1014 -30.82 -9.09 17.87
CA PRO A 1014 -31.82 -8.81 16.83
C PRO A 1014 -31.50 -7.57 15.98
N SER A 1015 -30.98 -6.51 16.61
CA SER A 1015 -30.60 -5.27 15.92
C SER A 1015 -29.33 -5.39 15.08
N ARG A 1016 -28.57 -6.48 15.22
CA ARG A 1016 -27.26 -6.68 14.58
C ARG A 1016 -27.25 -7.81 13.57
N MET A 1017 -28.19 -8.74 13.68
CA MET A 1017 -28.37 -9.87 12.78
C MET A 1017 -27.07 -10.70 12.63
N THR A 1018 -26.30 -10.82 13.72
CA THR A 1018 -25.06 -11.61 13.78
C THR A 1018 -25.40 -13.07 14.09
N VAL A 1019 -26.12 -13.74 13.19
CA VAL A 1019 -26.59 -15.12 13.42
C VAL A 1019 -25.41 -16.09 13.49
N ALA A 1020 -24.38 -15.88 12.66
CA ALA A 1020 -23.14 -16.66 12.69
C ALA A 1020 -22.46 -16.71 14.07
N HIS A 1021 -22.63 -15.68 14.92
CA HIS A 1021 -22.11 -15.71 16.29
C HIS A 1021 -22.78 -16.79 17.15
N LEU A 1022 -24.08 -17.03 16.94
CA LEU A 1022 -24.81 -18.13 17.59
C LEU A 1022 -24.38 -19.49 17.01
N ILE A 1023 -24.14 -19.56 15.71
CA ILE A 1023 -23.64 -20.78 15.03
C ILE A 1023 -22.23 -21.12 15.54
N GLU A 1024 -21.32 -20.13 15.68
CA GLU A 1024 -19.99 -20.30 16.29
C GLU A 1024 -20.11 -20.90 17.69
N CYS A 1025 -21.04 -20.42 18.53
CA CYS A 1025 -21.29 -20.96 19.86
C CYS A 1025 -21.77 -22.43 19.84
N LEU A 1026 -22.70 -22.80 18.95
CA LEU A 1026 -23.22 -24.16 18.84
C LEU A 1026 -22.15 -25.13 18.33
N LEU A 1027 -21.45 -24.78 17.25
CA LEU A 1027 -20.37 -25.58 16.69
C LEU A 1027 -19.23 -25.75 17.70
N SER A 1028 -18.80 -24.66 18.34
CA SER A 1028 -17.73 -24.70 19.35
C SER A 1028 -18.12 -25.55 20.56
N LYS A 1029 -19.41 -25.66 20.87
CA LYS A 1029 -19.92 -26.55 21.92
C LYS A 1029 -19.81 -28.02 21.53
N VAL A 1030 -20.18 -28.37 20.29
CA VAL A 1030 -19.97 -29.73 19.75
C VAL A 1030 -18.48 -30.07 19.69
N ALA A 1031 -17.65 -29.14 19.22
CA ALA A 1031 -16.18 -29.30 19.20
C ALA A 1031 -15.61 -29.59 20.59
N ALA A 1032 -16.01 -28.80 21.60
CA ALA A 1032 -15.56 -29.00 22.99
C ALA A 1032 -16.07 -30.31 23.64
N LEU A 1033 -17.23 -30.82 23.22
CA LEU A 1033 -17.81 -32.07 23.74
C LEU A 1033 -17.25 -33.33 23.05
N SER A 1034 -17.07 -33.28 21.73
CA SER A 1034 -16.55 -34.39 20.92
C SER A 1034 -15.02 -34.49 20.91
N GLY A 1035 -14.31 -33.40 21.24
CA GLY A 1035 -12.86 -33.30 21.15
C GLY A 1035 -12.32 -32.94 19.76
N ASN A 1036 -13.20 -32.77 18.76
CA ASN A 1036 -12.83 -32.45 17.37
C ASN A 1036 -12.73 -30.92 17.14
N GLU A 1037 -11.92 -30.51 16.16
CA GLU A 1037 -11.90 -29.11 15.67
C GLU A 1037 -13.11 -28.90 14.75
N GLY A 1038 -13.86 -27.81 14.93
CA GLY A 1038 -15.08 -27.56 14.15
C GLY A 1038 -14.81 -26.67 12.94
N ASP A 1039 -15.08 -27.15 11.72
CA ASP A 1039 -14.97 -26.31 10.54
C ASP A 1039 -16.11 -25.28 10.47
N ALA A 1040 -15.74 -24.04 10.25
CA ALA A 1040 -16.58 -22.86 10.14
C ALA A 1040 -16.32 -22.09 8.83
N SER A 1041 -15.75 -22.77 7.84
CA SER A 1041 -15.46 -22.23 6.50
C SER A 1041 -16.75 -21.78 5.79
N PRO A 1042 -16.70 -20.66 5.04
CA PRO A 1042 -17.84 -20.16 4.29
C PRO A 1042 -18.23 -21.08 3.15
N PHE A 1043 -19.51 -21.08 2.80
CA PHE A 1043 -20.08 -21.79 1.65
C PHE A 1043 -19.93 -23.32 1.72
N THR A 1044 -19.88 -23.88 2.93
CA THR A 1044 -19.85 -25.32 3.19
C THR A 1044 -21.26 -25.88 3.40
N ASP A 1045 -21.38 -27.22 3.35
CA ASP A 1045 -22.62 -27.97 3.61
C ASP A 1045 -23.00 -28.10 5.10
N ILE A 1046 -22.29 -27.40 6.00
CA ILE A 1046 -22.49 -27.49 7.45
C ILE A 1046 -23.74 -26.70 7.86
N THR A 1047 -24.82 -27.42 8.21
CA THR A 1047 -26.09 -26.81 8.62
C THR A 1047 -26.27 -26.78 10.14
N VAL A 1048 -27.07 -25.81 10.62
CA VAL A 1048 -27.43 -25.69 12.05
C VAL A 1048 -28.19 -26.93 12.54
N ASP A 1049 -29.01 -27.55 11.70
CA ASP A 1049 -29.75 -28.74 12.10
C ASP A 1049 -28.84 -29.97 12.21
N GLY A 1050 -27.78 -30.09 11.39
CA GLY A 1050 -26.71 -31.08 11.57
C GLY A 1050 -26.01 -30.93 12.93
N ILE A 1051 -25.57 -29.71 13.26
CA ILE A 1051 -24.98 -29.39 14.59
C ILE A 1051 -25.98 -29.72 15.73
N SER A 1052 -27.29 -29.49 15.50
CA SER A 1052 -28.33 -29.75 16.51
C SER A 1052 -28.54 -31.24 16.81
N ARG A 1053 -28.33 -32.13 15.82
CA ARG A 1053 -28.35 -33.59 16.00
C ARG A 1053 -27.15 -34.03 16.85
N LEU A 1054 -25.94 -33.58 16.50
CA LEU A 1054 -24.71 -33.86 17.25
C LEU A 1054 -24.80 -33.39 18.73
N LEU A 1055 -25.37 -32.21 19.00
CA LEU A 1055 -25.62 -31.76 20.37
C LEU A 1055 -26.59 -32.68 21.13
N ARG A 1056 -27.59 -33.23 20.44
CA ARG A 1056 -28.59 -34.12 21.04
C ARG A 1056 -28.03 -35.51 21.34
N GLU A 1057 -27.15 -36.02 20.48
CA GLU A 1057 -26.42 -37.29 20.69
C GLU A 1057 -25.56 -37.23 21.95
N HIS A 1058 -24.93 -36.08 22.23
CA HIS A 1058 -24.17 -35.83 23.46
C HIS A 1058 -25.06 -35.56 24.69
N GLY A 1059 -26.39 -35.75 24.59
CA GLY A 1059 -27.34 -35.60 25.70
C GLY A 1059 -27.78 -34.16 26.02
N TYR A 1060 -27.23 -33.16 25.33
CA TYR A 1060 -27.60 -31.75 25.53
C TYR A 1060 -28.91 -31.39 24.79
N GLN A 1061 -29.38 -30.17 25.00
CA GLN A 1061 -30.50 -29.61 24.26
C GLN A 1061 -30.03 -29.16 22.87
N SER A 1062 -30.70 -29.64 21.82
CA SER A 1062 -30.28 -29.48 20.41
C SER A 1062 -30.13 -28.02 19.95
N ARG A 1063 -30.87 -27.10 20.56
CA ARG A 1063 -30.83 -25.64 20.27
C ARG A 1063 -29.85 -24.85 21.17
N GLY A 1064 -29.04 -25.51 21.99
CA GLY A 1064 -27.99 -24.87 22.82
C GLY A 1064 -28.47 -24.14 24.08
N PHE A 1065 -29.75 -24.23 24.44
CA PHE A 1065 -30.32 -23.64 25.66
C PHE A 1065 -30.17 -24.57 26.87
N GLU A 1066 -29.81 -24.00 28.01
CA GLU A 1066 -29.64 -24.73 29.27
C GLU A 1066 -30.43 -24.13 30.44
N VAL A 1067 -30.74 -24.98 31.42
CA VAL A 1067 -31.35 -24.55 32.68
C VAL A 1067 -30.26 -24.05 33.62
N MET A 1068 -30.30 -22.75 33.93
CA MET A 1068 -29.40 -22.11 34.88
C MET A 1068 -30.13 -21.66 36.16
N TYR A 1069 -29.35 -21.52 37.22
CA TYR A 1069 -29.77 -21.11 38.55
C TYR A 1069 -29.19 -19.73 38.88
N ASN A 1070 -29.92 -18.94 39.66
CA ASN A 1070 -29.48 -17.65 40.16
C ASN A 1070 -28.44 -17.83 41.29
N GLY A 1071 -27.24 -17.25 41.14
CA GLY A 1071 -26.12 -17.43 42.09
C GLY A 1071 -26.46 -17.03 43.53
N HIS A 1072 -27.21 -15.95 43.73
CA HIS A 1072 -27.54 -15.44 45.07
C HIS A 1072 -28.63 -16.22 45.82
N THR A 1073 -29.54 -16.90 45.10
CA THR A 1073 -30.74 -17.53 45.71
C THR A 1073 -30.84 -19.03 45.49
N GLY A 1074 -30.03 -19.61 44.60
CA GLY A 1074 -30.14 -21.01 44.18
C GLY A 1074 -31.44 -21.35 43.43
N LYS A 1075 -32.32 -20.38 43.16
CA LYS A 1075 -33.56 -20.61 42.42
C LYS A 1075 -33.28 -20.80 40.93
N LYS A 1076 -33.98 -21.74 40.30
CA LYS A 1076 -34.02 -21.87 38.83
C LYS A 1076 -34.52 -20.57 38.20
N LEU A 1077 -33.87 -20.14 37.14
CA LEU A 1077 -34.40 -19.07 36.30
C LEU A 1077 -35.60 -19.60 35.49
N MET A 1078 -36.63 -18.78 35.31
CA MET A 1078 -37.82 -19.16 34.54
C MET A 1078 -37.53 -19.30 33.04
N ALA A 1079 -36.57 -18.53 32.53
CA ALA A 1079 -36.06 -18.65 31.17
C ALA A 1079 -34.81 -19.54 31.16
N GLN A 1080 -34.69 -20.35 30.10
CA GLN A 1080 -33.44 -21.04 29.77
C GLN A 1080 -32.46 -20.05 29.12
N ILE A 1081 -31.16 -20.26 29.32
CA ILE A 1081 -30.11 -19.38 28.81
C ILE A 1081 -29.39 -20.07 27.66
N PHE A 1082 -29.16 -19.35 26.56
CA PHE A 1082 -28.31 -19.83 25.48
C PHE A 1082 -26.84 -19.77 25.94
N PHE A 1083 -26.15 -20.91 25.85
CA PHE A 1083 -24.87 -21.13 26.51
C PHE A 1083 -23.91 -21.91 25.61
N GLY A 1084 -22.68 -21.42 25.45
CA GLY A 1084 -21.66 -22.10 24.67
C GLY A 1084 -20.29 -21.42 24.75
N PRO A 1085 -19.20 -22.13 24.40
CA PRO A 1085 -17.89 -21.53 24.25
C PRO A 1085 -17.81 -20.65 22.99
N THR A 1086 -17.07 -19.56 23.05
CA THR A 1086 -16.82 -18.68 21.89
C THR A 1086 -15.45 -18.04 21.95
N TYR A 1087 -14.83 -17.80 20.79
CA TYR A 1087 -13.52 -17.16 20.75
C TYR A 1087 -13.62 -15.62 20.79
N TYR A 1088 -13.17 -15.04 21.90
CA TYR A 1088 -13.14 -13.59 22.13
C TYR A 1088 -11.73 -13.02 22.00
N GLN A 1089 -11.65 -11.79 21.51
CA GLN A 1089 -10.43 -11.02 21.29
C GLN A 1089 -10.36 -9.85 22.28
N ARG A 1090 -9.25 -9.73 23.03
CA ARG A 1090 -8.96 -8.51 23.81
C ARG A 1090 -8.43 -7.43 22.86
N LEU A 1091 -8.99 -6.23 22.94
CA LEU A 1091 -8.59 -5.11 22.08
C LEU A 1091 -7.59 -4.21 22.80
N ARG A 1092 -6.56 -3.75 22.07
CA ARG A 1092 -5.40 -2.98 22.57
C ARG A 1092 -5.69 -1.66 23.32
N HIS A 1093 -6.92 -1.17 23.33
CA HIS A 1093 -7.26 0.16 23.85
C HIS A 1093 -7.91 0.08 25.23
N MET A 1094 -7.06 -0.02 26.24
CA MET A 1094 -7.42 -0.15 27.66
C MET A 1094 -7.78 1.18 28.32
N VAL A 1095 -8.49 1.13 29.45
CA VAL A 1095 -8.97 2.32 30.18
C VAL A 1095 -7.82 3.15 30.77
N ASP A 1096 -6.81 2.49 31.36
CA ASP A 1096 -5.61 3.12 31.94
C ASP A 1096 -4.81 3.95 30.94
N ASP A 1097 -4.87 3.60 29.64
CA ASP A 1097 -4.19 4.33 28.56
C ASP A 1097 -5.00 5.53 28.03
N LYS A 1098 -6.25 5.69 28.51
CA LYS A 1098 -7.23 6.68 28.01
C LYS A 1098 -7.70 7.69 29.04
N ILE A 1099 -7.77 7.33 30.33
CA ILE A 1099 -8.18 8.26 31.40
C ILE A 1099 -7.29 9.51 31.41
N HIS A 1100 -7.89 10.69 31.33
CA HIS A 1100 -7.17 11.97 31.27
C HIS A 1100 -7.89 13.03 32.09
N ALA A 1101 -7.16 13.76 32.92
CA ALA A 1101 -7.67 14.83 33.76
C ALA A 1101 -6.60 15.92 33.89
N ARG A 1102 -7.03 17.19 33.97
CA ARG A 1102 -6.15 18.34 34.18
C ARG A 1102 -6.90 19.44 34.92
N ALA A 1103 -6.29 19.98 35.98
CA ALA A 1103 -6.80 21.14 36.70
C ALA A 1103 -6.02 22.41 36.35
N ARG A 1104 -4.68 22.33 36.38
CA ARG A 1104 -3.71 23.28 35.85
C ARG A 1104 -2.53 22.47 35.32
N GLY A 1105 -1.77 23.01 34.38
CA GLY A 1105 -0.67 22.27 33.75
C GLY A 1105 0.11 23.14 32.77
N PRO A 1106 1.08 22.56 32.04
CA PRO A 1106 1.93 23.29 31.09
C PRO A 1106 1.13 23.97 29.98
N VAL A 1107 1.66 25.08 29.48
CA VAL A 1107 1.09 25.88 28.39
C VAL A 1107 2.10 26.03 27.25
N GLN A 1108 1.61 26.17 26.02
CA GLN A 1108 2.45 26.41 24.86
C GLN A 1108 3.07 27.81 24.95
N VAL A 1109 4.39 27.94 24.75
CA VAL A 1109 5.10 29.21 24.97
C VAL A 1109 4.59 30.35 24.09
N LEU A 1110 4.22 30.05 22.83
CA LEU A 1110 3.74 31.03 21.86
C LEU A 1110 2.36 31.58 22.23
N THR A 1111 1.36 30.71 22.32
CA THR A 1111 -0.06 31.05 22.51
C THR A 1111 -0.46 31.21 23.97
N ARG A 1112 0.34 30.70 24.91
CA ARG A 1112 0.04 30.57 26.36
C ARG A 1112 -1.19 29.72 26.70
N GLN A 1113 -1.77 29.03 25.72
CA GLN A 1113 -2.87 28.11 25.91
C GLN A 1113 -2.37 26.74 26.41
N PRO A 1114 -3.23 25.92 27.07
CA PRO A 1114 -2.92 24.55 27.44
C PRO A 1114 -2.26 23.74 26.31
N VAL A 1115 -1.16 23.03 26.60
CA VAL A 1115 -0.52 22.16 25.60
C VAL A 1115 -1.45 21.01 25.18
N GLU A 1116 -1.21 20.42 24.02
CA GLU A 1116 -1.98 19.26 23.55
C GLU A 1116 -1.42 17.92 24.06
N GLY A 1117 -2.33 16.96 24.32
CA GLY A 1117 -2.02 15.53 24.46
C GLY A 1117 -1.80 15.01 25.90
N ARG A 1118 -2.40 13.83 26.20
CA ARG A 1118 -2.32 13.13 27.49
C ARG A 1118 -0.89 12.97 28.01
N SER A 1119 0.04 12.55 27.16
CA SER A 1119 1.43 12.25 27.53
C SER A 1119 2.29 13.48 27.86
N ARG A 1120 1.69 14.68 27.88
CA ARG A 1120 2.32 15.95 28.25
C ARG A 1120 1.45 16.77 29.23
N ASP A 1121 0.53 16.12 29.94
CA ASP A 1121 -0.48 16.77 30.79
C ASP A 1121 -1.26 17.86 30.04
N GLY A 1122 -1.78 17.51 28.86
CA GLY A 1122 -2.43 18.45 27.96
C GLY A 1122 -3.84 18.90 28.38
N GLY A 1123 -4.32 19.98 27.77
CA GLY A 1123 -5.70 20.45 27.89
C GLY A 1123 -6.71 19.49 27.24
N LEU A 1124 -7.98 19.65 27.64
CA LEU A 1124 -9.13 19.15 26.90
C LEU A 1124 -9.61 20.27 25.96
N ARG A 1125 -10.03 19.92 24.74
CA ARG A 1125 -10.54 20.89 23.77
C ARG A 1125 -12.00 21.22 24.09
N PHE A 1126 -12.28 22.51 24.29
CA PHE A 1126 -13.63 23.07 24.26
C PHE A 1126 -13.81 23.71 22.88
N GLY A 1127 -14.63 23.10 22.02
CA GLY A 1127 -14.81 23.52 20.64
C GLY A 1127 -15.96 24.52 20.46
N GLU A 1128 -16.17 24.86 19.20
CA GLU A 1128 -17.25 25.73 18.74
C GLU A 1128 -18.64 25.12 19.01
N MET A 1129 -18.79 23.79 18.89
CA MET A 1129 -20.06 23.12 19.15
C MET A 1129 -20.42 23.14 20.65
N GLU A 1130 -19.46 22.84 21.53
CA GLU A 1130 -19.66 22.89 22.98
C GLU A 1130 -19.95 24.32 23.47
N ARG A 1131 -19.30 25.33 22.86
CA ARG A 1131 -19.62 26.74 23.08
C ARG A 1131 -21.07 27.03 22.72
N ASP A 1132 -21.53 26.62 21.54
CA ASP A 1132 -22.86 26.96 21.03
C ASP A 1132 -23.98 26.27 21.82
N CYS A 1133 -23.75 25.06 22.35
CA CYS A 1133 -24.64 24.43 23.33
C CYS A 1133 -24.78 25.29 24.61
N MET A 1134 -23.69 25.85 25.13
CA MET A 1134 -23.75 26.70 26.32
C MET A 1134 -24.37 28.08 26.04
N ILE A 1135 -24.29 28.57 24.80
CA ILE A 1135 -25.05 29.76 24.35
C ILE A 1135 -26.55 29.44 24.32
N ALA A 1136 -26.96 28.27 23.83
CA ALA A 1136 -28.36 27.84 23.83
C ALA A 1136 -28.94 27.70 25.25
N HIS A 1137 -28.12 27.31 26.24
CA HIS A 1137 -28.50 27.34 27.66
C HIS A 1137 -28.51 28.74 28.29
N GLY A 1138 -28.02 29.78 27.60
CA GLY A 1138 -27.88 31.14 28.15
C GLY A 1138 -26.77 31.28 29.22
N ALA A 1139 -25.84 30.32 29.30
CA ALA A 1139 -24.86 30.20 30.38
C ALA A 1139 -23.64 31.15 30.21
N ALA A 1140 -23.90 32.45 30.07
CA ALA A 1140 -22.90 33.47 29.72
C ALA A 1140 -21.72 33.55 30.71
N ALA A 1141 -21.97 33.41 32.01
CA ALA A 1141 -20.93 33.43 33.04
C ALA A 1141 -19.97 32.23 32.90
N PHE A 1142 -20.51 31.02 32.70
CA PHE A 1142 -19.74 29.80 32.47
C PHE A 1142 -18.89 29.90 31.20
N LEU A 1143 -19.47 30.39 30.09
CA LEU A 1143 -18.74 30.63 28.85
C LEU A 1143 -17.57 31.59 29.03
N LYS A 1144 -17.79 32.72 29.72
CA LYS A 1144 -16.74 33.70 30.03
C LYS A 1144 -15.61 33.07 30.85
N GLU A 1145 -15.96 32.27 31.85
CA GLU A 1145 -15.00 31.56 32.71
C GLU A 1145 -14.17 30.53 31.92
N ARG A 1146 -14.83 29.67 31.12
CA ARG A 1146 -14.16 28.63 30.33
C ARG A 1146 -13.23 29.20 29.26
N LEU A 1147 -13.61 30.29 28.59
CA LEU A 1147 -12.82 30.91 27.53
C LEU A 1147 -11.67 31.80 28.04
N MET A 1148 -11.74 32.31 29.27
CA MET A 1148 -10.68 33.15 29.86
C MET A 1148 -10.05 32.53 31.11
N GLU A 1149 -10.75 32.51 32.25
CA GLU A 1149 -10.17 32.14 33.55
C GLU A 1149 -9.59 30.72 33.57
N ALA A 1150 -10.21 29.78 32.84
CA ALA A 1150 -9.77 28.39 32.76
C ALA A 1150 -8.66 28.12 31.74
N SER A 1151 -8.26 29.11 30.91
CA SER A 1151 -7.36 28.87 29.75
C SER A 1151 -6.37 29.99 29.44
N ASP A 1152 -6.83 31.24 29.33
CA ASP A 1152 -6.16 32.28 28.51
C ASP A 1152 -6.22 33.70 29.12
N ALA A 1153 -6.67 33.85 30.37
CA ALA A 1153 -6.85 35.17 31.01
C ALA A 1153 -5.54 35.99 31.07
N PHE A 1154 -5.51 37.12 30.36
CA PHE A 1154 -4.36 38.03 30.33
C PHE A 1154 -4.77 39.48 30.58
N ARG A 1155 -3.87 40.23 31.23
CA ARG A 1155 -4.08 41.62 31.64
C ARG A 1155 -3.21 42.54 30.80
N VAL A 1156 -3.82 43.54 30.16
CA VAL A 1156 -3.14 44.55 29.34
C VAL A 1156 -3.51 45.97 29.79
N HIS A 1157 -2.67 46.94 29.40
CA HIS A 1157 -2.96 48.36 29.55
C HIS A 1157 -3.12 49.01 28.17
N ILE A 1158 -4.14 49.86 28.04
CA ILE A 1158 -4.51 50.58 26.81
C ILE A 1158 -4.51 52.07 27.08
N CYS A 1159 -4.01 52.84 26.11
CA CYS A 1159 -4.05 54.31 26.15
C CYS A 1159 -5.39 54.79 25.56
N GLY A 1160 -6.22 55.48 26.35
CA GLY A 1160 -7.55 55.94 25.95
C GLY A 1160 -7.55 56.85 24.71
N VAL A 1161 -6.48 57.63 24.51
CA VAL A 1161 -6.34 58.54 23.37
C VAL A 1161 -6.20 57.80 22.04
N CYS A 1162 -5.34 56.78 21.95
CA CYS A 1162 -5.09 56.05 20.69
C CYS A 1162 -5.83 54.71 20.58
N GLY A 1163 -6.33 54.16 21.68
CA GLY A 1163 -6.95 52.83 21.76
C GLY A 1163 -5.96 51.67 21.58
N LEU A 1164 -4.64 51.90 21.66
CA LEU A 1164 -3.62 50.89 21.40
C LEU A 1164 -2.89 50.43 22.67
N MET A 1165 -2.32 49.23 22.60
CA MET A 1165 -1.47 48.61 23.64
C MET A 1165 -0.04 49.19 23.66
N THR A 1166 0.09 50.51 23.55
CA THR A 1166 1.35 51.26 23.46
C THR A 1166 1.86 51.77 24.81
N VAL A 1167 1.19 51.38 25.90
CA VAL A 1167 1.50 51.81 27.27
C VAL A 1167 2.75 51.10 27.79
N VAL A 1168 3.79 51.86 28.10
CA VAL A 1168 4.96 51.37 28.82
C VAL A 1168 4.61 51.31 30.32
N ALA A 1169 4.17 50.13 30.76
CA ALA A 1169 3.70 49.89 32.12
C ALA A 1169 4.84 49.54 33.10
N LYS A 1170 5.40 50.53 33.79
CA LYS A 1170 6.34 50.32 34.90
C LYS A 1170 5.58 50.13 36.22
N LEU A 1171 4.89 49.00 36.38
CA LEU A 1171 4.04 48.72 37.56
C LEU A 1171 4.75 48.98 38.91
N LYS A 1172 6.03 48.61 39.05
CA LYS A 1172 6.79 48.80 40.30
C LYS A 1172 6.90 50.27 40.77
N HIS A 1173 6.78 51.23 39.86
CA HIS A 1173 6.81 52.67 40.17
C HIS A 1173 5.46 53.33 39.91
N ASN A 1174 4.41 52.55 39.63
CA ASN A 1174 3.09 53.01 39.20
C ASN A 1174 3.13 54.03 38.02
N GLN A 1175 4.16 53.94 37.16
CA GLN A 1175 4.36 54.83 36.02
C GLN A 1175 3.85 54.15 34.75
N PHE A 1176 2.84 54.74 34.13
CA PHE A 1176 2.31 54.33 32.84
C PHE A 1176 2.49 55.47 31.84
N GLU A 1177 3.10 55.21 30.68
CA GLU A 1177 3.38 56.24 29.68
C GLU A 1177 3.19 55.69 28.27
N CYS A 1178 2.29 56.32 27.50
CA CYS A 1178 2.18 56.09 26.07
C CYS A 1178 3.11 57.07 25.33
N ARG A 1179 4.25 56.59 24.84
CA ARG A 1179 5.25 57.45 24.17
C ARG A 1179 4.74 58.13 22.90
N GLY A 1180 3.84 57.48 22.15
CA GLY A 1180 3.26 58.03 20.92
C GLY A 1180 2.26 59.18 21.16
N CYS A 1181 1.49 59.12 22.25
CA CYS A 1181 0.50 60.15 22.60
C CYS A 1181 0.98 61.13 23.69
N LYS A 1182 2.15 60.89 24.29
CA LYS A 1182 2.65 61.57 25.51
C LYS A 1182 1.69 61.50 26.71
N ASN A 1183 0.70 60.61 26.66
CA ASN A 1183 -0.32 60.44 27.70
C ASN A 1183 0.18 59.56 28.85
N LYS A 1184 -0.17 59.95 30.09
CA LYS A 1184 0.13 59.25 31.34
C LYS A 1184 -1.08 59.07 32.26
N ILE A 1185 -2.22 59.68 31.94
CA ILE A 1185 -3.41 59.72 32.80
C ILE A 1185 -4.52 58.80 32.28
N ASP A 1186 -4.90 58.90 31.00
CA ASP A 1186 -6.03 58.14 30.45
C ASP A 1186 -5.57 56.75 30.01
N ILE A 1187 -5.35 55.88 31.00
CA ILE A 1187 -4.80 54.54 30.81
C ILE A 1187 -5.65 53.51 31.54
N TYR A 1188 -6.26 52.61 30.77
CA TYR A 1188 -7.20 51.61 31.26
C TYR A 1188 -6.54 50.23 31.33
N GLN A 1189 -6.87 49.46 32.36
CA GLN A 1189 -6.50 48.05 32.48
C GLN A 1189 -7.66 47.19 31.97
N ILE A 1190 -7.39 46.31 31.00
CA ILE A 1190 -8.40 45.41 30.41
C ILE A 1190 -7.95 43.96 30.57
N HIS A 1191 -8.92 43.08 30.82
CA HIS A 1191 -8.76 41.63 30.82
C HIS A 1191 -9.24 41.06 29.48
N ILE A 1192 -8.35 40.38 28.76
CA ILE A 1192 -8.60 39.77 27.44
C ILE A 1192 -7.88 38.41 27.34
N PRO A 1193 -8.26 37.52 26.41
CA PRO A 1193 -7.45 36.35 26.07
C PRO A 1193 -6.05 36.75 25.58
N TYR A 1194 -5.00 36.01 25.95
CA TYR A 1194 -3.67 36.21 25.35
C TYR A 1194 -3.68 35.93 23.85
N ALA A 1195 -4.49 34.98 23.38
CA ALA A 1195 -4.73 34.78 21.95
C ALA A 1195 -5.27 36.04 21.23
N ALA A 1196 -6.17 36.80 21.86
CA ALA A 1196 -6.65 38.08 21.31
C ALA A 1196 -5.53 39.14 21.32
N LYS A 1197 -4.73 39.20 22.40
CA LYS A 1197 -3.54 40.06 22.46
C LYS A 1197 -2.55 39.75 21.34
N LEU A 1198 -2.35 38.47 20.97
CA LEU A 1198 -1.53 38.10 19.81
C LEU A 1198 -2.15 38.57 18.50
N LEU A 1199 -3.44 38.32 18.27
CA LEU A 1199 -4.16 38.79 17.08
C LEU A 1199 -4.00 40.30 16.87
N PHE A 1200 -4.10 41.11 17.92
CA PHE A 1200 -3.88 42.56 17.81
C PHE A 1200 -2.43 42.91 17.44
N GLN A 1201 -1.44 42.15 17.90
CA GLN A 1201 -0.03 42.35 17.51
C GLN A 1201 0.25 41.93 16.05
N GLU A 1202 -0.35 40.83 15.59
CA GLU A 1202 -0.26 40.39 14.19
C GLU A 1202 -0.94 41.39 13.23
N LEU A 1203 -2.10 41.94 13.61
CA LEU A 1203 -2.75 43.03 12.88
C LEU A 1203 -1.83 44.26 12.79
N MET A 1204 -1.18 44.65 13.90
CA MET A 1204 -0.21 45.75 13.92
C MET A 1204 1.03 45.47 13.05
N ALA A 1205 1.49 44.22 12.98
CA ALA A 1205 2.58 43.82 12.08
C ALA A 1205 2.18 43.94 10.59
N MET A 1206 0.89 43.77 10.27
CA MET A 1206 0.31 44.05 8.95
C MET A 1206 -0.05 45.53 8.74
N ASN A 1207 0.38 46.44 9.62
CA ASN A 1207 0.06 47.88 9.64
C ASN A 1207 -1.44 48.21 9.82
N ILE A 1208 -2.25 47.26 10.28
CA ILE A 1208 -3.64 47.49 10.68
C ILE A 1208 -3.64 47.93 12.16
N ALA A 1209 -4.32 49.02 12.48
CA ALA A 1209 -4.37 49.57 13.84
C ALA A 1209 -5.70 49.23 14.55
N PRO A 1210 -5.81 48.11 15.27
CA PRO A 1210 -7.01 47.75 16.03
C PRO A 1210 -7.14 48.62 17.28
N ARG A 1211 -7.90 49.71 17.19
CA ARG A 1211 -8.14 50.64 18.31
C ARG A 1211 -9.28 50.14 19.19
N LEU A 1212 -8.99 49.97 20.47
CA LEU A 1212 -9.90 49.52 21.51
C LEU A 1212 -10.22 50.69 22.44
N TYR A 1213 -11.49 51.08 22.51
CA TYR A 1213 -11.99 52.14 23.38
C TYR A 1213 -12.89 51.52 24.46
N THR A 1214 -12.76 52.01 25.70
CA THR A 1214 -13.63 51.63 26.82
C THR A 1214 -14.99 52.33 26.77
N ASP A 1215 -15.01 53.50 26.15
CA ASP A 1215 -16.13 54.42 26.17
C ASP A 1215 -16.82 54.41 24.81
N ARG A 1216 -18.16 54.53 24.81
CA ARG A 1216 -18.97 54.50 23.60
C ARG A 1216 -18.95 55.87 22.92
N SER A 1217 -18.36 55.95 21.71
CA SER A 1217 -18.42 57.15 20.86
C SER A 1217 -19.64 57.20 19.94
N ARG A 1218 -20.41 56.11 19.89
CA ARG A 1218 -21.77 56.02 19.32
C ARG A 1218 -22.66 55.44 20.41
N ASP A 1219 -23.83 56.04 20.64
CA ASP A 1219 -24.62 55.77 21.85
C ASP A 1219 -25.20 54.34 21.92
N PHE A 1220 -25.25 53.60 20.80
CA PHE A 1220 -25.84 52.28 20.69
C PHE A 1220 -24.83 51.18 20.31
#